data_AF-A0A928T393-F1
#
_entry.id   AF-A0A928T393-F1
#
_cell.length_a   1.000
_cell.length_b   1.000
_cell.length_c   1.000
_cell.angle_alpha   90.00
_cell.angle_beta   90.00
_cell.angle_gamma   90.00
#
_symmetry.space_group_name_H-M   'P 1'
#
loop_
_entity.id
_entity.type
_entity.pdbx_description
1 polymer ?
#
loop_
_entity_poly.entity_id
_entity_poly.type
_entity_poly.pdbx_seq_one_letter_code
_entity_poly.pdbx_strand_id
1 'polypeptide(L)'
;MKTIPAFLLFASSLAAHDLATTDREVLRAHILEEWKRERGMTEVASAASVVQLVAAAAANAANAPQTAKAFLPFTKLDLRADGEFLYVGSNGLPDHNMMVGITAWQQQVPLPQPYFDDNAWRIPLKPVVAKEPAMIKGRFLRGAIALAVNGIPIFNPQNNRGELSYEIGELDQWGGHCGRADDYHYHIAPLHLQAQVGKGMPVAYALDGYPVYGLTEPDGSLVANLDECHGHDDAKIGYHYHASNQYPYVFGGFHGEVVEREEQVDPQPRAQGVREALQALRGAKITAFESTGKDSYKLSYDVNGDKRSVSYSIKADGTYPFHFDNGRDGTADEVYTARRQGGGGGGRPPGGGGPEGMKGKGKGKGQGKGGREGVTGAFLPLEDRPEGPGMAPIQGILDVNGDGVVTAQEFADNAKSNAAKKGTPFAEAMTKAKEQFTALDHNRDGKLDTPELDELAGNAPATGTPQPRGDEPPAREEMKKGGGGERGGKGQAFVALPDQPRSSDGQFMLNSPVVEDLQALPVEFTGDGDGISPPLAWAGAPAGTKGYALIMDHVTPNGDRKWYWTVYDIPGNASSLPKNVTDIGKLGTGFKGEIGYEPPMSKGPGAKTYVITLYALSEPLNVAGKTGREELITAMKGKVIANSSLRVVHSSGGQVTGAFLPRESDDGPGMARIPAQGKGGPPGLVKPSIADTIKLNVYADNWFMLYVNGRLVAVDSIQFTPHNVVSVDFLPEYPMTIAALAKDNADPKTGMEYGTSIGDAGLCIKFADGTVTNATWKAKNFFHGPVNSDTANPKVIQEPLPANWWATDFDDSTWKNAKEYTVEEVDPKQPYFDNDFEGAKFIWTDDIALDNTVIFRTKVEKPGWTPRWNTKPDLDVSGVPTR
;
A
#
# COMPACT_ATOMS: atom_id res chain seq x y z
N MET A 1 42.35 -1.33 8.04
CA MET A 1 42.85 -0.96 6.70
C MET A 1 41.68 -0.36 5.91
N LYS A 2 41.83 0.71 5.10
CA LYS A 2 40.68 1.40 4.46
C LYS A 2 40.89 2.01 3.05
N THR A 3 42.00 1.76 2.35
CA THR A 3 42.29 2.41 1.05
C THR A 3 42.97 1.46 0.05
N ILE A 4 42.18 0.58 -0.58
CA ILE A 4 42.59 -0.28 -1.70
C ILE A 4 41.76 -0.04 -3.00
N PRO A 5 40.43 0.27 -2.97
CA PRO A 5 39.59 0.24 -4.18
C PRO A 5 40.07 1.07 -5.38
N ALA A 6 40.46 2.33 -5.15
CA ALA A 6 40.87 3.24 -6.23
C ALA A 6 42.09 2.73 -7.02
N PHE A 7 43.01 2.00 -6.36
CA PHE A 7 44.19 1.44 -7.00
C PHE A 7 43.88 0.16 -7.80
N LEU A 8 42.89 -0.65 -7.38
CA LEU A 8 42.46 -1.85 -8.11
C LEU A 8 41.74 -1.50 -9.43
N LEU A 9 40.86 -0.50 -9.41
CA LEU A 9 40.19 0.00 -10.61
C LEU A 9 41.20 0.58 -11.63
N PHE A 10 42.19 1.34 -11.17
CA PHE A 10 43.18 1.97 -12.06
C PHE A 10 44.28 0.99 -12.54
N ALA A 11 44.64 -0.02 -11.75
CA ALA A 11 45.53 -1.08 -12.20
C ALA A 11 44.90 -1.92 -13.33
N SER A 12 43.58 -2.15 -13.26
CA SER A 12 42.82 -2.88 -14.27
C SER A 12 42.77 -2.15 -15.62
N SER A 13 42.60 -0.82 -15.63
CA SER A 13 42.63 -0.03 -16.89
C SER A 13 44.03 0.08 -17.49
N LEU A 14 45.06 0.24 -16.65
CA LEU A 14 46.46 0.32 -17.09
C LEU A 14 46.99 -0.96 -17.75
N ALA A 15 46.34 -2.11 -17.55
CA ALA A 15 46.68 -3.36 -18.23
C ALA A 15 46.23 -3.40 -19.70
N ALA A 16 45.32 -2.51 -20.13
CA ALA A 16 44.66 -2.58 -21.43
C ALA A 16 45.31 -1.75 -22.55
N HIS A 17 46.39 -0.99 -22.28
CA HIS A 17 47.05 -0.11 -23.27
C HIS A 17 48.58 -0.26 -23.25
N ASP A 18 49.18 -0.34 -24.44
CA ASP A 18 50.63 -0.30 -24.65
C ASP A 18 51.19 1.12 -24.46
N LEU A 19 51.64 1.39 -23.24
CA LEU A 19 52.43 2.57 -22.89
C LEU A 19 53.86 2.18 -22.51
N ALA A 20 54.83 2.95 -22.99
CA ALA A 20 56.24 2.74 -22.71
C ALA A 20 56.53 2.75 -21.20
N THR A 21 57.51 1.95 -20.77
CA THR A 21 57.81 1.74 -19.35
C THR A 21 58.18 3.03 -18.61
N THR A 22 58.84 3.98 -19.27
CA THR A 22 59.21 5.29 -18.71
C THR A 22 58.00 6.13 -18.31
N ASP A 23 56.97 6.18 -19.15
CA ASP A 23 55.83 7.09 -18.93
C ASP A 23 54.94 6.59 -17.77
N ARG A 24 54.87 5.27 -17.60
CA ARG A 24 54.23 4.62 -16.44
C ARG A 24 54.91 4.98 -15.12
N GLU A 25 56.23 5.16 -15.07
CA GLU A 25 56.92 5.55 -13.84
C GLU A 25 56.76 7.03 -13.51
N VAL A 26 56.82 7.91 -14.52
CA VAL A 26 56.54 9.35 -14.36
C VAL A 26 55.10 9.58 -13.88
N LEU A 27 54.11 8.91 -14.48
CA LEU A 27 52.71 9.03 -14.08
C LEU A 27 52.46 8.51 -12.64
N ARG A 28 53.10 7.39 -12.26
CA ARG A 28 53.07 6.87 -10.88
C ARG A 28 53.66 7.84 -9.88
N ALA A 29 54.79 8.49 -10.21
CA ALA A 29 55.40 9.50 -9.35
C ALA A 29 54.48 10.72 -9.16
N HIS A 30 53.83 11.19 -10.23
CA HIS A 30 52.91 12.33 -10.17
C HIS A 30 51.68 12.07 -9.30
N ILE A 31 51.02 10.91 -9.49
CA ILE A 31 49.87 10.50 -8.66
C ILE A 31 50.27 10.36 -7.18
N LEU A 32 51.49 9.89 -6.90
CA LEU A 32 52.01 9.78 -5.53
C LEU A 32 52.34 11.15 -4.91
N GLU A 33 52.70 12.16 -5.70
CA GLU A 33 52.86 13.55 -5.23
C GLU A 33 51.51 14.18 -4.86
N GLU A 34 50.49 14.05 -5.71
CA GLU A 34 49.15 14.59 -5.42
C GLU A 34 48.52 13.91 -4.19
N TRP A 35 48.63 12.59 -4.07
CA TRP A 35 48.09 11.84 -2.92
C TRP A 35 48.72 12.25 -1.57
N LYS A 36 50.02 12.60 -1.54
CA LYS A 36 50.65 13.21 -0.35
C LYS A 36 50.05 14.59 -0.06
N ARG A 37 49.84 15.39 -1.11
CA ARG A 37 49.38 16.78 -1.04
C ARG A 37 47.97 16.90 -0.46
N GLU A 38 47.07 16.00 -0.82
CA GLU A 38 45.69 15.98 -0.29
C GLU A 38 45.59 15.58 1.19
N ARG A 39 46.54 14.78 1.70
CA ARG A 39 46.39 14.10 3.00
C ARG A 39 47.34 14.56 4.09
N GLY A 40 48.41 15.29 3.77
CA GLY A 40 49.33 15.87 4.76
C GLY A 40 50.06 14.84 5.64
N MET A 41 50.16 13.59 5.20
CA MET A 41 50.80 12.49 5.94
C MET A 41 52.30 12.42 5.63
N THR A 42 53.14 12.42 6.67
CA THR A 42 54.61 12.43 6.55
C THR A 42 55.26 11.03 6.56
N GLU A 43 54.58 10.02 7.08
CA GLU A 43 54.93 8.59 7.05
C GLU A 43 53.63 7.79 6.76
N VAL A 44 53.61 6.54 6.26
CA VAL A 44 54.37 5.34 6.64
C VAL A 44 54.47 4.34 5.45
N ALA A 45 55.37 3.35 5.58
CA ALA A 45 55.44 2.08 4.85
C ALA A 45 55.97 2.11 3.39
N SER A 46 56.72 1.06 3.04
CA SER A 46 57.40 0.94 1.73
C SER A 46 56.47 0.39 0.63
N ALA A 47 56.71 0.81 -0.61
CA ALA A 47 55.88 0.43 -1.76
C ALA A 47 55.77 -1.09 -1.99
N ALA A 48 56.79 -1.87 -1.62
CA ALA A 48 56.78 -3.33 -1.75
C ALA A 48 55.62 -3.99 -0.96
N SER A 49 55.37 -3.53 0.26
CA SER A 49 54.30 -4.06 1.11
C SER A 49 52.90 -3.76 0.56
N VAL A 50 52.73 -2.64 -0.14
CA VAL A 50 51.46 -2.27 -0.79
C VAL A 50 51.20 -3.18 -1.99
N VAL A 51 52.21 -3.44 -2.82
CA VAL A 51 52.10 -4.34 -3.98
C VAL A 51 51.72 -5.76 -3.55
N GLN A 52 52.32 -6.27 -2.46
CA GLN A 52 51.96 -7.59 -1.91
C GLN A 52 50.50 -7.66 -1.41
N LEU A 53 49.98 -6.61 -0.76
CA LEU A 53 48.57 -6.56 -0.35
C LEU A 53 47.61 -6.56 -1.55
N VAL A 54 47.92 -5.79 -2.61
CA VAL A 54 47.09 -5.73 -3.82
C VAL A 54 47.07 -7.08 -4.55
N ALA A 55 48.22 -7.75 -4.66
CA ALA A 55 48.31 -9.08 -5.25
C ALA A 55 47.51 -10.14 -4.45
N ALA A 56 47.57 -10.10 -3.12
CA ALA A 56 46.79 -10.99 -2.26
C ALA A 56 45.28 -10.75 -2.40
N ALA A 57 44.83 -9.48 -2.45
CA ALA A 57 43.43 -9.14 -2.66
C ALA A 57 42.89 -9.64 -4.01
N ALA A 58 43.66 -9.46 -5.09
CA ALA A 58 43.30 -9.97 -6.42
C ALA A 58 43.25 -11.50 -6.46
N ALA A 59 44.21 -12.18 -5.81
CA ALA A 59 44.22 -13.64 -5.71
C ALA A 59 43.01 -14.19 -4.92
N ASN A 60 42.61 -13.52 -3.84
CA ASN A 60 41.42 -13.92 -3.08
C ASN A 60 40.13 -13.72 -3.89
N ALA A 61 40.00 -12.60 -4.62
CA ALA A 61 38.85 -12.36 -5.50
C ALA A 61 38.74 -13.38 -6.64
N ALA A 62 39.88 -13.79 -7.22
CA ALA A 62 39.92 -14.81 -8.28
C ALA A 62 39.50 -16.22 -7.79
N ASN A 63 39.72 -16.52 -6.51
CA ASN A 63 39.35 -17.79 -5.87
C ASN A 63 38.00 -17.74 -5.12
N ALA A 64 37.25 -16.65 -5.22
CA ALA A 64 35.98 -16.49 -4.53
C ALA A 64 34.90 -17.47 -5.08
N PRO A 65 33.99 -18.00 -4.24
CA PRO A 65 32.88 -18.84 -4.69
C PRO A 65 32.02 -18.14 -5.75
N GLN A 66 31.39 -18.90 -6.65
CA GLN A 66 30.53 -18.33 -7.70
C GLN A 66 29.47 -17.38 -7.14
N THR A 67 28.83 -17.75 -6.03
CA THR A 67 27.87 -16.94 -5.25
C THR A 67 28.42 -15.57 -4.88
N ALA A 68 29.70 -15.46 -4.52
CA ALA A 68 30.32 -14.22 -4.05
C ALA A 68 30.53 -13.20 -5.19
N LYS A 69 30.60 -13.64 -6.44
CA LYS A 69 30.98 -12.78 -7.58
C LYS A 69 29.99 -11.63 -7.83
N ALA A 70 28.72 -11.83 -7.54
CA ALA A 70 27.70 -10.78 -7.67
C ALA A 70 27.83 -9.68 -6.58
N PHE A 71 28.43 -10.01 -5.43
CA PHE A 71 28.66 -9.07 -4.32
C PHE A 71 29.97 -8.26 -4.48
N LEU A 72 30.94 -8.75 -5.26
CA LEU A 72 32.25 -8.10 -5.45
C LEU A 72 32.23 -6.62 -5.91
N PRO A 73 31.25 -6.13 -6.70
CA PRO A 73 31.17 -4.70 -7.04
C PRO A 73 30.92 -3.78 -5.83
N PHE A 74 30.28 -4.29 -4.77
CA PHE A 74 29.80 -3.52 -3.64
C PHE A 74 30.87 -3.39 -2.55
N THR A 75 31.85 -2.52 -2.79
CA THR A 75 33.07 -2.34 -1.95
C THR A 75 32.86 -1.94 -0.48
N LYS A 76 31.61 -1.76 -0.04
CA LYS A 76 31.21 -1.57 1.37
C LYS A 76 31.00 -2.88 2.13
N LEU A 77 30.85 -4.01 1.43
CA LEU A 77 30.57 -5.31 2.03
C LEU A 77 31.82 -5.98 2.59
N ASP A 78 31.65 -6.71 3.69
CA ASP A 78 32.64 -7.65 4.21
C ASP A 78 32.28 -9.06 3.74
N LEU A 79 33.13 -9.70 2.94
CA LEU A 79 32.84 -10.98 2.29
C LEU A 79 33.80 -12.05 2.81
N ARG A 80 33.25 -13.03 3.54
CA ARG A 80 33.97 -14.22 4.03
C ARG A 80 33.20 -15.49 3.63
N ALA A 81 33.89 -16.60 3.40
CA ALA A 81 33.25 -17.86 3.04
C ALA A 81 33.96 -19.04 3.71
N ASP A 82 33.23 -20.11 3.96
CA ASP A 82 33.76 -21.41 4.38
C ASP A 82 33.39 -22.52 3.38
N GLY A 83 33.34 -23.78 3.83
CA GLY A 83 32.99 -24.92 2.97
C GLY A 83 31.49 -25.10 2.70
N GLU A 84 30.63 -24.34 3.38
CA GLU A 84 29.17 -24.50 3.40
C GLU A 84 28.44 -23.18 3.10
N PHE A 85 28.93 -22.04 3.60
CA PHE A 85 28.27 -20.73 3.49
C PHE A 85 29.18 -19.63 2.92
N LEU A 86 28.60 -18.77 2.09
CA LEU A 86 29.05 -17.39 1.92
C LEU A 86 28.42 -16.56 3.03
N TYR A 87 29.22 -15.72 3.68
CA TYR A 87 28.71 -14.72 4.61
C TYR A 87 28.94 -13.32 4.03
N VAL A 88 27.91 -12.48 4.16
CA VAL A 88 27.86 -11.13 3.61
C VAL A 88 27.61 -10.16 4.76
N GLY A 89 28.66 -9.45 5.15
CA GLY A 89 28.62 -8.42 6.16
C GLY A 89 28.27 -7.05 5.57
N SER A 90 27.34 -6.33 6.20
CA SER A 90 26.95 -4.97 5.77
C SER A 90 26.52 -4.11 6.96
N ASN A 91 26.44 -2.80 6.75
CA ASN A 91 25.83 -1.88 7.72
C ASN A 91 24.33 -1.66 7.48
N GLY A 92 23.68 -2.46 6.61
CA GLY A 92 22.25 -2.34 6.31
C GLY A 92 21.79 -1.05 5.63
N LEU A 93 22.68 -0.25 5.02
CA LEU A 93 22.32 0.98 4.28
C LEU A 93 22.90 0.98 2.85
N PRO A 94 22.06 1.13 1.80
CA PRO A 94 22.49 1.18 0.40
C PRO A 94 23.23 2.48 0.03
N ASP A 95 23.80 2.51 -1.17
CA ASP A 95 24.42 3.69 -1.79
C ASP A 95 23.43 4.59 -2.57
N HIS A 96 22.20 4.12 -2.83
CA HIS A 96 21.15 4.93 -3.43
C HIS A 96 20.36 5.73 -2.38
N ASN A 97 19.62 6.75 -2.82
CA ASN A 97 18.70 7.48 -1.93
C ASN A 97 17.57 6.57 -1.45
N MET A 98 17.04 6.78 -0.25
CA MET A 98 16.02 5.91 0.39
C MET A 98 14.76 6.71 0.74
N MET A 99 13.67 6.00 1.06
CA MET A 99 12.42 6.52 1.66
C MET A 99 11.57 7.44 0.78
N VAL A 100 12.14 8.15 -0.18
CA VAL A 100 11.42 9.08 -1.06
C VAL A 100 10.37 8.35 -1.89
N GLY A 101 9.13 8.84 -1.82
CA GLY A 101 7.97 8.26 -2.49
C GLY A 101 6.97 7.55 -1.57
N ILE A 102 7.39 7.11 -0.37
CA ILE A 102 6.49 6.46 0.61
C ILE A 102 5.33 7.40 0.97
N THR A 103 4.10 6.86 0.98
CA THR A 103 2.85 7.57 1.35
C THR A 103 2.14 6.97 2.58
N ALA A 104 2.48 5.74 2.97
CA ALA A 104 2.01 5.06 4.18
C ALA A 104 3.15 4.90 5.21
N TRP A 105 3.80 6.00 5.57
CA TRP A 105 5.04 5.95 6.36
C TRP A 105 4.82 5.47 7.81
N GLN A 106 5.46 4.35 8.18
CA GLN A 106 5.50 3.80 9.54
C GLN A 106 6.36 4.62 10.55
N GLN A 107 6.71 5.87 10.23
CA GLN A 107 7.54 6.77 11.05
C GLN A 107 8.92 6.20 11.45
N GLN A 108 9.44 5.23 10.67
CA GLN A 108 10.77 4.63 10.79
C GLN A 108 11.78 5.34 9.87
N VAL A 109 13.07 5.39 10.23
CA VAL A 109 14.14 6.08 9.47
C VAL A 109 15.33 5.14 9.23
N PRO A 110 16.16 5.35 8.18
CA PRO A 110 17.30 4.46 7.92
C PRO A 110 18.43 4.57 8.96
N LEU A 111 18.54 3.63 9.90
CA LEU A 111 19.69 3.48 10.79
C LEU A 111 20.56 2.28 10.40
N PRO A 112 21.90 2.41 10.52
CA PRO A 112 22.81 1.33 10.16
C PRO A 112 22.75 0.19 11.18
N GLN A 113 22.54 -1.02 10.68
CA GLN A 113 22.42 -2.24 11.47
C GLN A 113 23.76 -3.01 11.47
N PRO A 114 24.18 -3.62 12.59
CA PRO A 114 25.48 -4.27 12.71
C PRO A 114 25.46 -5.69 12.14
N TYR A 115 25.21 -5.86 10.84
CA TYR A 115 25.24 -7.17 10.18
C TYR A 115 26.67 -7.60 9.86
N PHE A 116 27.53 -7.74 10.88
CA PHE A 116 28.95 -8.13 10.73
C PHE A 116 29.30 -9.30 11.67
N ASP A 117 30.49 -9.88 11.50
CA ASP A 117 31.01 -10.97 12.32
C ASP A 117 30.02 -12.15 12.42
N ASP A 118 29.62 -12.56 13.62
CA ASP A 118 28.64 -13.63 13.88
C ASP A 118 27.18 -13.22 13.53
N ASN A 119 26.93 -11.93 13.29
CA ASN A 119 25.65 -11.35 12.87
C ASN A 119 25.62 -11.02 11.37
N ALA A 120 26.59 -11.49 10.57
CA ALA A 120 26.58 -11.34 9.12
C ALA A 120 25.50 -12.23 8.46
N TRP A 121 24.96 -11.78 7.32
CA TRP A 121 24.07 -12.62 6.52
C TRP A 121 24.80 -13.87 6.02
N ARG A 122 24.08 -14.98 5.83
CA ARG A 122 24.65 -16.25 5.36
C ARG A 122 23.81 -16.81 4.21
N ILE A 123 24.48 -17.32 3.18
CA ILE A 123 23.89 -17.88 1.96
C ILE A 123 24.55 -19.24 1.72
N PRO A 124 23.80 -20.35 1.62
CA PRO A 124 24.35 -21.66 1.29
C PRO A 124 25.13 -21.66 -0.04
N LEU A 125 26.33 -22.23 -0.04
CA LEU A 125 27.15 -22.43 -1.25
C LEU A 125 26.75 -23.70 -2.03
N LYS A 126 25.91 -24.54 -1.42
CA LYS A 126 25.43 -25.83 -1.92
C LYS A 126 23.95 -25.96 -1.54
N PRO A 127 23.04 -25.27 -2.24
CA PRO A 127 21.61 -25.42 -2.00
C PRO A 127 21.18 -26.88 -2.18
N VAL A 128 20.15 -27.30 -1.44
CA VAL A 128 19.56 -28.64 -1.48
C VAL A 128 18.10 -28.47 -1.91
N VAL A 129 17.67 -29.19 -2.95
CA VAL A 129 16.29 -29.15 -3.44
C VAL A 129 15.34 -29.66 -2.35
N ALA A 130 14.31 -28.87 -2.02
CA ALA A 130 13.27 -29.24 -1.08
C ALA A 130 12.36 -30.34 -1.65
N LYS A 131 11.79 -31.17 -0.77
CA LYS A 131 10.81 -32.21 -1.17
C LYS A 131 9.47 -31.62 -1.61
N GLU A 132 9.10 -30.50 -0.99
CA GLU A 132 7.89 -29.72 -1.22
C GLU A 132 8.33 -28.25 -1.10
N PRO A 133 8.09 -27.38 -2.10
CA PRO A 133 8.59 -26.02 -2.05
C PRO A 133 7.93 -25.17 -0.97
N ALA A 134 8.72 -24.34 -0.29
CA ALA A 134 8.23 -23.47 0.78
C ALA A 134 7.70 -22.14 0.21
N MET A 135 6.48 -22.18 -0.32
CA MET A 135 5.76 -21.02 -0.88
C MET A 135 5.67 -19.85 0.10
N ILE A 136 5.90 -18.61 -0.38
CA ILE A 136 5.94 -17.41 0.49
C ILE A 136 4.58 -16.74 0.70
N LYS A 137 3.55 -17.08 -0.07
CA LYS A 137 2.22 -16.44 0.06
C LYS A 137 1.62 -16.72 1.44
N GLY A 138 1.47 -15.68 2.27
CA GLY A 138 0.99 -15.79 3.66
C GLY A 138 1.96 -16.45 4.65
N ARG A 139 3.24 -16.62 4.28
CA ARG A 139 4.27 -17.36 5.04
C ARG A 139 5.59 -16.58 5.03
N PHE A 140 6.51 -16.83 5.95
CA PHE A 140 7.75 -16.02 6.05
C PHE A 140 7.48 -14.50 6.14
N LEU A 141 6.39 -14.10 6.81
CA LEU A 141 5.97 -12.71 6.97
C LEU A 141 6.83 -11.92 7.98
N ARG A 142 7.91 -12.52 8.47
CA ARG A 142 8.93 -11.90 9.34
C ARG A 142 10.31 -12.19 8.75
N GLY A 143 11.24 -11.26 8.96
CA GLY A 143 12.60 -11.37 8.43
C GLY A 143 12.69 -11.36 6.90
N ALA A 144 13.88 -11.63 6.40
CA ALA A 144 14.15 -11.69 4.97
C ALA A 144 13.81 -13.06 4.37
N ILE A 145 13.57 -13.06 3.05
CA ILE A 145 13.52 -14.24 2.19
C ILE A 145 14.74 -14.33 1.26
N ALA A 146 15.40 -13.19 0.99
CA ALA A 146 16.62 -13.11 0.18
C ALA A 146 17.55 -11.99 0.66
N LEU A 147 18.78 -11.99 0.16
CA LEU A 147 19.73 -10.89 0.30
C LEU A 147 20.06 -10.31 -1.07
N ALA A 148 19.82 -9.01 -1.26
CA ALA A 148 20.24 -8.30 -2.46
C ALA A 148 21.77 -8.22 -2.54
N VAL A 149 22.31 -8.14 -3.76
CA VAL A 149 23.76 -8.16 -4.00
C VAL A 149 24.53 -6.97 -3.41
N ASN A 150 23.82 -5.89 -3.05
CA ASN A 150 24.36 -4.77 -2.29
C ASN A 150 24.34 -4.96 -0.75
N GLY A 151 24.04 -6.17 -0.27
CA GLY A 151 24.03 -6.54 1.15
C GLY A 151 22.84 -6.00 1.94
N ILE A 152 21.74 -5.65 1.27
CA ILE A 152 20.46 -5.24 1.88
C ILE A 152 19.48 -6.42 1.82
N PRO A 153 18.79 -6.78 2.91
CA PRO A 153 17.82 -7.86 2.88
C PRO A 153 16.57 -7.53 2.05
N ILE A 154 15.98 -8.57 1.48
CA ILE A 154 14.68 -8.53 0.80
C ILE A 154 13.71 -9.37 1.63
N PHE A 155 12.67 -8.74 2.14
CA PHE A 155 11.58 -9.32 2.91
C PHE A 155 10.46 -9.81 1.98
N ASN A 156 9.49 -10.53 2.52
CA ASN A 156 8.30 -10.94 1.77
C ASN A 156 7.53 -9.71 1.25
N PRO A 157 7.11 -9.65 -0.03
CA PRO A 157 6.23 -8.60 -0.56
C PRO A 157 4.98 -8.32 0.27
N GLN A 158 4.47 -9.32 0.99
CA GLN A 158 3.43 -9.18 2.00
C GLN A 158 4.04 -8.81 3.35
N ASN A 159 3.59 -7.69 3.92
CA ASN A 159 3.97 -7.31 5.27
C ASN A 159 3.35 -8.24 6.35
N ASN A 160 3.65 -7.98 7.62
CA ASN A 160 3.15 -8.77 8.78
C ASN A 160 1.61 -8.84 8.92
N ARG A 161 0.84 -8.14 8.08
CA ARG A 161 -0.63 -8.12 8.05
C ARG A 161 -1.20 -8.90 6.84
N GLY A 162 -0.33 -9.41 5.96
CA GLY A 162 -0.71 -10.05 4.69
C GLY A 162 -0.97 -9.06 3.54
N GLU A 163 -0.83 -7.76 3.77
CA GLU A 163 -1.02 -6.72 2.75
C GLU A 163 0.24 -6.56 1.89
N LEU A 164 0.09 -6.29 0.59
CA LEU A 164 1.22 -6.07 -0.31
C LEU A 164 1.77 -4.64 -0.12
N SER A 165 2.97 -4.55 0.47
CA SER A 165 3.60 -3.29 0.92
C SER A 165 3.70 -2.23 -0.19
N TYR A 166 3.87 -2.68 -1.45
CA TYR A 166 3.89 -1.83 -2.64
C TYR A 166 2.54 -1.15 -2.91
N GLU A 167 1.45 -1.93 -2.90
CA GLU A 167 0.11 -1.49 -3.29
C GLU A 167 -0.48 -0.50 -2.29
N ILE A 168 -0.15 -0.66 -1.00
CA ILE A 168 -0.55 0.25 0.08
C ILE A 168 0.39 1.46 0.27
N GLY A 169 1.45 1.59 -0.54
CA GLY A 169 2.35 2.75 -0.51
C GLY A 169 3.33 2.80 0.68
N GLU A 170 3.66 1.66 1.28
CA GLU A 170 4.69 1.56 2.33
C GLU A 170 6.13 1.64 1.77
N LEU A 171 6.33 1.49 0.45
CA LEU A 171 7.65 1.42 -0.22
C LEU A 171 8.11 2.71 -0.90
N ASP A 172 9.43 2.90 -0.96
CA ASP A 172 10.10 3.94 -1.74
C ASP A 172 10.25 3.56 -3.23
N GLN A 173 10.79 4.49 -4.03
CA GLN A 173 11.01 4.30 -5.47
C GLN A 173 11.94 3.12 -5.86
N TRP A 174 12.63 2.49 -4.92
CA TRP A 174 13.48 1.31 -5.14
C TRP A 174 12.83 0.02 -4.61
N GLY A 175 11.62 0.11 -4.06
CA GLY A 175 10.89 -1.02 -3.52
C GLY A 175 11.27 -1.37 -2.08
N GLY A 176 11.78 -0.42 -1.28
CA GLY A 176 12.16 -0.66 0.11
C GLY A 176 11.63 0.36 1.11
N HIS A 177 11.69 0.01 2.40
CA HIS A 177 11.32 0.89 3.52
C HIS A 177 12.13 0.56 4.77
N CYS A 178 11.89 1.28 5.87
CA CYS A 178 12.47 0.96 7.18
C CYS A 178 11.50 0.15 8.05
N GLY A 179 11.98 -0.96 8.60
CA GLY A 179 11.29 -1.80 9.56
C GLY A 179 11.32 -1.26 10.99
N ARG A 180 10.72 -2.03 11.92
CA ARG A 180 10.54 -1.67 13.34
C ARG A 180 11.83 -1.51 14.14
N ALA A 181 12.99 -1.85 13.57
CA ALA A 181 14.30 -1.63 14.19
C ALA A 181 15.05 -0.42 13.58
N ASP A 182 14.35 0.45 12.84
CA ASP A 182 14.94 1.48 11.97
C ASP A 182 15.87 0.83 10.90
N ASP A 183 15.53 -0.38 10.45
CA ASP A 183 16.30 -1.20 9.52
C ASP A 183 15.79 -1.07 8.07
N TYR A 184 16.63 -0.61 7.13
CA TYR A 184 16.22 -0.51 5.72
C TYR A 184 16.26 -1.89 5.02
N HIS A 185 15.17 -2.26 4.36
CA HIS A 185 15.03 -3.51 3.62
C HIS A 185 14.08 -3.37 2.42
N TYR A 186 14.25 -4.22 1.40
CA TYR A 186 13.38 -4.25 0.22
C TYR A 186 12.20 -5.21 0.40
N HIS A 187 11.12 -5.00 -0.36
CA HIS A 187 9.97 -5.92 -0.55
C HIS A 187 9.79 -6.31 -2.03
N ILE A 188 10.53 -5.67 -2.94
CA ILE A 188 10.60 -5.93 -4.38
C ILE A 188 12.06 -6.23 -4.73
N ALA A 189 12.32 -7.05 -5.75
CA ALA A 189 13.70 -7.27 -6.20
C ALA A 189 14.32 -5.96 -6.72
N PRO A 190 15.50 -5.53 -6.24
CA PRO A 190 16.09 -4.25 -6.61
C PRO A 190 16.74 -4.33 -8.01
N LEU A 191 15.90 -4.37 -9.06
CA LEU A 191 16.29 -4.52 -10.47
C LEU A 191 17.36 -3.51 -10.93
N HIS A 192 17.39 -2.32 -10.31
CA HIS A 192 18.38 -1.28 -10.58
C HIS A 192 19.83 -1.74 -10.30
N LEU A 193 20.06 -2.74 -9.46
CA LEU A 193 21.38 -3.32 -9.20
C LEU A 193 21.95 -4.08 -10.42
N GLN A 194 21.11 -4.51 -11.37
CA GLN A 194 21.54 -5.20 -12.60
C GLN A 194 22.55 -4.36 -13.40
N ALA A 195 22.42 -3.02 -13.36
CA ALA A 195 23.36 -2.10 -14.01
C ALA A 195 24.73 -2.02 -13.31
N GLN A 196 24.82 -2.44 -12.04
CA GLN A 196 26.04 -2.41 -11.23
C GLN A 196 26.76 -3.78 -11.22
N VAL A 197 26.02 -4.89 -11.17
CA VAL A 197 26.60 -6.25 -11.31
C VAL A 197 26.89 -6.63 -12.75
N GLY A 198 26.27 -5.94 -13.72
CA GLY A 198 26.35 -6.27 -15.14
C GLY A 198 25.30 -7.29 -15.58
N LYS A 199 25.14 -7.41 -16.90
CA LYS A 199 24.20 -8.34 -17.52
C LYS A 199 24.60 -9.80 -17.25
N GLY A 200 23.63 -10.64 -16.89
CA GLY A 200 23.84 -12.07 -16.66
C GLY A 200 24.43 -12.43 -15.28
N MET A 201 24.49 -11.46 -14.37
CA MET A 201 24.69 -11.69 -12.94
C MET A 201 23.33 -11.58 -12.20
N PRO A 202 23.10 -12.31 -11.10
CA PRO A 202 21.88 -12.16 -10.31
C PRO A 202 21.86 -10.83 -9.54
N VAL A 203 20.66 -10.38 -9.14
CA VAL A 203 20.43 -9.17 -8.33
C VAL A 203 20.20 -9.47 -6.85
N ALA A 204 19.95 -10.73 -6.50
CA ALA A 204 19.90 -11.22 -5.12
C ALA A 204 20.23 -12.71 -5.04
N TYR A 205 20.33 -13.24 -3.82
CA TYR A 205 20.30 -14.68 -3.54
C TYR A 205 19.22 -14.97 -2.50
N ALA A 206 18.41 -15.99 -2.73
CA ALA A 206 17.48 -16.50 -1.73
C ALA A 206 18.24 -17.16 -0.58
N LEU A 207 17.63 -17.20 0.62
CA LEU A 207 18.28 -17.74 1.83
C LEU A 207 18.47 -19.27 1.80
N ASP A 208 17.91 -19.98 0.81
CA ASP A 208 18.21 -21.38 0.52
C ASP A 208 19.52 -21.60 -0.27
N GLY A 209 20.07 -20.54 -0.88
CA GLY A 209 21.31 -20.55 -1.65
C GLY A 209 21.15 -20.32 -3.16
N TYR A 210 19.93 -20.35 -3.70
CA TYR A 210 19.73 -20.16 -5.15
C TYR A 210 19.77 -18.67 -5.57
N PRO A 211 20.31 -18.36 -6.76
CA PRO A 211 20.37 -16.99 -7.28
C PRO A 211 19.00 -16.48 -7.73
N VAL A 212 18.77 -15.17 -7.55
CA VAL A 212 17.61 -14.44 -8.05
C VAL A 212 18.06 -13.44 -9.13
N TYR A 213 17.62 -13.65 -10.36
CA TYR A 213 17.92 -12.82 -11.53
C TYR A 213 16.87 -11.72 -11.75
N GLY A 214 17.20 -10.74 -12.60
CA GLY A 214 16.24 -9.76 -13.07
C GLY A 214 15.22 -10.32 -14.07
N LEU A 215 14.53 -9.43 -14.78
CA LEU A 215 13.45 -9.72 -15.74
C LEU A 215 13.89 -10.45 -17.04
N THR A 216 15.11 -10.97 -17.10
CA THR A 216 15.70 -11.60 -18.30
C THR A 216 16.60 -12.75 -17.92
N GLU A 217 16.68 -13.75 -18.80
CA GLU A 217 17.72 -14.78 -18.80
C GLU A 217 19.13 -14.16 -18.81
N PRO A 218 20.19 -14.88 -18.42
CA PRO A 218 21.54 -14.33 -18.40
C PRO A 218 22.09 -13.90 -19.78
N ASP A 219 21.59 -14.49 -20.87
CA ASP A 219 21.89 -14.03 -22.24
C ASP A 219 21.06 -12.80 -22.67
N GLY A 220 20.10 -12.38 -21.85
CA GLY A 220 19.18 -11.25 -22.06
C GLY A 220 17.94 -11.55 -22.89
N SER A 221 17.62 -12.83 -23.14
CA SER A 221 16.30 -13.21 -23.64
C SER A 221 15.23 -13.06 -22.55
N LEU A 222 13.95 -13.09 -22.96
CA LEU A 222 12.82 -13.00 -22.04
C LEU A 222 12.62 -14.34 -21.34
N VAL A 223 12.38 -14.27 -20.03
CA VAL A 223 12.15 -15.43 -19.17
C VAL A 223 10.88 -16.18 -19.57
N ALA A 224 10.91 -17.52 -19.55
CA ALA A 224 9.78 -18.37 -19.89
C ALA A 224 9.85 -19.73 -19.18
N ASN A 225 8.70 -20.41 -19.05
CA ASN A 225 8.57 -21.74 -18.43
C ASN A 225 8.93 -21.79 -16.93
N LEU A 226 8.71 -20.69 -16.21
CA LEU A 226 8.86 -20.64 -14.75
C LEU A 226 7.89 -21.60 -14.03
N ASP A 227 8.33 -22.14 -12.91
CA ASP A 227 7.54 -22.92 -11.96
C ASP A 227 6.72 -22.04 -11.00
N GLU A 228 6.03 -22.68 -10.05
CA GLU A 228 5.27 -21.98 -8.99
C GLU A 228 6.15 -21.11 -8.09
N CYS A 229 7.42 -21.49 -7.92
CA CYS A 229 8.42 -20.71 -7.18
C CYS A 229 8.96 -19.53 -7.99
N HIS A 230 8.50 -19.34 -9.23
CA HIS A 230 8.95 -18.28 -10.14
C HIS A 230 10.45 -18.42 -10.50
N GLY A 231 10.92 -19.67 -10.61
CA GLY A 231 12.25 -20.06 -11.09
C GLY A 231 12.22 -21.20 -12.12
N HIS A 232 13.38 -21.60 -12.63
CA HIS A 232 13.53 -22.71 -13.59
C HIS A 232 14.97 -23.25 -13.65
N ASP A 233 15.13 -24.47 -14.21
CA ASP A 233 16.43 -25.12 -14.46
C ASP A 233 17.01 -24.77 -15.85
N ASP A 234 18.14 -24.07 -15.90
CA ASP A 234 18.99 -24.00 -17.11
C ASP A 234 20.17 -24.98 -17.02
N ALA A 235 20.52 -25.59 -18.15
CA ALA A 235 21.53 -26.64 -18.26
C ALA A 235 23.00 -26.15 -18.07
N LYS A 236 23.25 -24.85 -17.93
CA LYS A 236 24.59 -24.26 -17.74
C LYS A 236 24.79 -23.67 -16.34
N ILE A 237 23.74 -23.11 -15.73
CA ILE A 237 23.80 -22.43 -14.43
C ILE A 237 23.00 -23.14 -13.32
N GLY A 238 22.13 -24.10 -13.68
CA GLY A 238 21.25 -24.82 -12.77
C GLY A 238 19.93 -24.09 -12.50
N TYR A 239 19.23 -24.53 -11.45
CA TYR A 239 18.01 -23.88 -10.98
C TYR A 239 18.28 -22.44 -10.49
N HIS A 240 17.40 -21.51 -10.86
CA HIS A 240 17.48 -20.10 -10.47
C HIS A 240 16.11 -19.41 -10.52
N TYR A 241 15.93 -18.39 -9.67
CA TYR A 241 14.71 -17.57 -9.63
C TYR A 241 14.82 -16.35 -10.56
N HIS A 242 13.66 -15.81 -10.93
CA HIS A 242 13.55 -14.50 -11.57
C HIS A 242 12.64 -13.56 -10.78
N ALA A 243 13.01 -12.27 -10.75
CA ALA A 243 12.15 -11.19 -10.32
C ALA A 243 10.97 -10.95 -11.29
N SER A 244 9.99 -10.16 -10.85
CA SER A 244 8.82 -9.80 -11.67
C SER A 244 8.39 -8.34 -11.47
N ASN A 245 7.68 -7.79 -12.44
CA ASN A 245 6.99 -6.49 -12.34
C ASN A 245 5.56 -6.61 -11.77
N GLN A 246 5.10 -7.83 -11.52
CA GLN A 246 3.83 -8.16 -10.86
C GLN A 246 4.13 -9.06 -9.66
N TYR A 247 3.15 -9.29 -8.77
CA TYR A 247 3.27 -10.28 -7.70
C TYR A 247 3.76 -11.63 -8.30
N PRO A 248 4.81 -12.28 -7.74
CA PRO A 248 5.38 -12.07 -6.41
C PRO A 248 6.54 -11.07 -6.31
N TYR A 249 6.87 -10.32 -7.36
CA TYR A 249 7.94 -9.30 -7.44
C TYR A 249 9.40 -9.77 -7.21
N VAL A 250 9.63 -10.81 -6.41
CA VAL A 250 10.94 -11.35 -6.04
C VAL A 250 11.09 -12.81 -6.47
N PHE A 251 10.30 -13.71 -5.90
CA PHE A 251 10.09 -15.12 -6.29
C PHE A 251 8.88 -15.70 -5.52
N GLY A 252 8.32 -16.83 -5.94
CA GLY A 252 7.06 -17.38 -5.40
C GLY A 252 7.18 -18.31 -4.18
N GLY A 253 8.33 -18.97 -4.03
CA GLY A 253 8.58 -19.97 -2.98
C GLY A 253 10.03 -20.44 -2.96
N PHE A 254 10.47 -21.02 -1.85
CA PHE A 254 11.79 -21.68 -1.81
C PHE A 254 11.71 -23.08 -2.42
N HIS A 255 12.37 -23.24 -3.56
CA HIS A 255 12.72 -24.51 -4.19
C HIS A 255 13.79 -25.24 -3.38
N GLY A 256 14.66 -24.52 -2.64
CA GLY A 256 15.63 -25.13 -1.74
C GLY A 256 15.14 -25.29 -0.30
N GLU A 257 15.80 -26.18 0.47
CA GLU A 257 15.48 -26.43 1.88
C GLU A 257 15.79 -25.21 2.76
N VAL A 258 14.75 -24.65 3.38
CA VAL A 258 14.85 -23.63 4.43
C VAL A 258 14.32 -24.16 5.77
N VAL A 259 14.90 -23.69 6.87
CA VAL A 259 14.35 -23.90 8.23
C VAL A 259 13.45 -22.72 8.57
N GLU A 260 12.16 -22.97 8.81
CA GLU A 260 11.24 -21.95 9.31
C GLU A 260 11.14 -21.99 10.84
N ARG A 261 11.18 -20.81 11.48
CA ARG A 261 10.84 -20.62 12.90
C ARG A 261 10.22 -19.24 13.08
N GLU A 262 9.22 -19.10 13.95
CA GLU A 262 8.60 -17.81 14.30
C GLU A 262 8.19 -16.95 13.07
N GLU A 263 7.64 -17.58 12.02
CA GLU A 263 7.24 -16.94 10.75
C GLU A 263 8.41 -16.31 9.94
N GLN A 264 9.65 -16.79 10.13
CA GLN A 264 10.85 -16.38 9.37
C GLN A 264 11.76 -17.57 9.02
N VAL A 265 12.65 -17.40 8.03
CA VAL A 265 13.76 -18.34 7.79
C VAL A 265 14.79 -18.21 8.92
N ASP A 266 15.40 -19.31 9.39
CA ASP A 266 16.29 -19.34 10.56
C ASP A 266 17.63 -20.07 10.31
N PRO A 267 18.72 -19.65 10.99
CA PRO A 267 18.95 -18.32 11.56
C PRO A 267 19.29 -17.25 10.51
N GLN A 268 18.84 -16.02 10.81
CA GLN A 268 19.16 -14.75 10.15
C GLN A 268 19.85 -13.78 11.14
N PRO A 269 20.53 -12.73 10.64
CA PRO A 269 20.95 -11.59 11.44
C PRO A 269 19.83 -10.91 12.23
N ARG A 270 20.22 -10.22 13.31
CA ARG A 270 19.32 -9.41 14.13
C ARG A 270 19.62 -7.92 13.95
N ALA A 271 18.58 -7.16 13.63
CA ALA A 271 18.56 -5.70 13.72
C ALA A 271 18.30 -5.25 15.17
N GLN A 272 18.68 -4.02 15.52
CA GLN A 272 18.52 -3.48 16.87
C GLN A 272 17.97 -2.04 16.85
N GLY A 273 16.67 -1.89 17.14
CA GLY A 273 16.03 -0.59 17.27
C GLY A 273 16.58 0.25 18.43
N VAL A 274 16.68 1.56 18.21
CA VAL A 274 17.10 2.56 19.22
C VAL A 274 15.95 3.16 20.01
N ARG A 275 14.73 3.08 19.45
CA ARG A 275 13.49 3.69 19.95
C ARG A 275 12.32 2.70 19.84
N GLU A 276 11.12 3.14 20.15
CA GLU A 276 9.90 2.33 19.95
C GLU A 276 9.34 2.56 18.54
N ALA A 277 8.73 1.52 17.95
CA ALA A 277 8.06 1.65 16.67
C ALA A 277 6.82 2.55 16.83
N LEU A 278 6.78 3.64 16.08
CA LEU A 278 5.70 4.61 16.09
C LEU A 278 4.55 4.14 15.18
N GLN A 279 3.35 4.69 15.38
CA GLN A 279 2.20 4.42 14.50
C GLN A 279 2.43 4.97 13.09
N ALA A 280 1.77 4.40 12.08
CA ALA A 280 1.87 4.89 10.71
C ALA A 280 1.18 6.25 10.54
N LEU A 281 1.91 7.23 10.01
CA LEU A 281 1.43 8.58 9.80
C LEU A 281 0.67 8.65 8.47
N ARG A 282 -0.62 8.31 8.50
CA ARG A 282 -1.49 8.31 7.32
C ARG A 282 -1.50 9.69 6.64
N GLY A 283 -1.25 9.70 5.32
CA GLY A 283 -1.14 10.94 4.55
C GLY A 283 0.25 11.60 4.56
N ALA A 284 1.26 10.99 5.19
CA ALA A 284 2.64 11.46 5.13
C ALA A 284 3.34 10.99 3.84
N LYS A 285 3.63 11.93 2.94
CA LYS A 285 4.34 11.74 1.67
C LYS A 285 5.80 12.12 1.85
N ILE A 286 6.73 11.16 1.81
CA ILE A 286 8.16 11.45 1.98
C ILE A 286 8.73 12.09 0.72
N THR A 287 9.19 13.34 0.84
CA THR A 287 9.62 14.17 -0.30
C THR A 287 11.13 14.22 -0.48
N ALA A 288 11.92 14.02 0.59
CA ALA A 288 13.39 13.97 0.49
C ALA A 288 14.00 13.12 1.62
N PHE A 289 15.15 12.52 1.33
CA PHE A 289 16.07 11.98 2.32
C PHE A 289 17.48 12.44 1.93
N GLU A 290 18.24 12.92 2.91
CA GLU A 290 19.48 13.67 2.71
C GLU A 290 20.50 13.29 3.79
N SER A 291 21.78 13.11 3.42
CA SER A 291 22.87 13.08 4.39
C SER A 291 23.32 14.52 4.67
N THR A 292 23.13 14.98 5.90
CA THR A 292 23.53 16.32 6.37
C THR A 292 24.94 16.34 6.96
N GLY A 293 25.56 15.18 7.13
CA GLY A 293 26.93 14.98 7.58
C GLY A 293 27.28 13.49 7.58
N LYS A 294 28.57 13.16 7.81
CA LYS A 294 29.11 11.79 7.75
C LYS A 294 28.25 10.74 8.47
N ASP A 295 27.74 11.10 9.65
CA ASP A 295 26.91 10.25 10.51
C ASP A 295 25.62 11.02 10.89
N SER A 296 25.04 11.76 9.94
CA SER A 296 23.91 12.69 10.16
C SER A 296 23.02 12.81 8.93
N TYR A 297 21.72 12.87 9.16
CA TYR A 297 20.69 12.71 8.13
C TYR A 297 19.51 13.66 8.36
N LYS A 298 18.73 13.88 7.30
CA LYS A 298 17.43 14.54 7.33
C LYS A 298 16.45 13.82 6.41
N LEU A 299 15.27 13.50 6.93
CA LEU A 299 14.11 13.03 6.18
C LEU A 299 13.10 14.18 6.14
N SER A 300 12.73 14.65 4.96
CA SER A 300 11.70 15.68 4.78
C SER A 300 10.45 15.07 4.16
N TYR A 301 9.28 15.41 4.69
CA TYR A 301 8.00 14.83 4.31
C TYR A 301 6.89 15.89 4.35
N ASP A 302 5.82 15.66 3.61
CA ASP A 302 4.62 16.49 3.58
C ASP A 302 3.45 15.74 4.25
N VAL A 303 2.65 16.44 5.07
CA VAL A 303 1.41 15.93 5.63
C VAL A 303 0.29 16.92 5.32
N ASN A 304 -0.54 16.61 4.33
CA ASN A 304 -1.66 17.47 3.90
C ASN A 304 -1.25 18.92 3.60
N GLY A 305 -0.14 19.10 2.87
CA GLY A 305 0.47 20.40 2.54
C GLY A 305 1.33 21.00 3.66
N ASP A 306 1.45 20.34 4.82
CA ASP A 306 2.34 20.73 5.89
C ASP A 306 3.73 20.13 5.69
N LYS A 307 4.74 20.97 5.43
CA LYS A 307 6.12 20.52 5.26
C LYS A 307 6.76 20.30 6.62
N ARG A 308 7.24 19.07 6.83
CA ARG A 308 7.81 18.56 8.08
C ARG A 308 9.16 17.89 7.82
N SER A 309 9.96 17.70 8.86
CA SER A 309 11.19 16.91 8.73
C SER A 309 11.64 16.26 10.04
N VAL A 310 12.38 15.15 9.93
CA VAL A 310 13.11 14.53 11.02
C VAL A 310 14.60 14.59 10.68
N SER A 311 15.36 15.37 11.43
CA SER A 311 16.83 15.38 11.35
C SER A 311 17.40 14.55 12.49
N TYR A 312 18.42 13.73 12.25
CA TYR A 312 19.04 12.93 13.30
C TYR A 312 20.52 12.69 13.04
N SER A 313 21.24 12.25 14.07
CA SER A 313 22.65 11.88 13.94
C SER A 313 23.04 10.75 14.87
N ILE A 314 24.10 10.04 14.51
CA ILE A 314 24.62 8.89 15.26
C ILE A 314 25.90 9.34 15.95
N LYS A 315 25.96 9.22 17.28
CA LYS A 315 27.13 9.65 18.07
C LYS A 315 27.99 8.45 18.47
N ALA A 316 29.30 8.70 18.59
CA ALA A 316 30.28 7.69 18.97
C ALA A 316 30.18 7.20 20.43
N ASP A 317 29.34 7.83 21.25
CA ASP A 317 28.97 7.39 22.60
C ASP A 317 27.77 6.43 22.63
N GLY A 318 27.17 6.12 21.47
CA GLY A 318 25.99 5.26 21.35
C GLY A 318 24.65 6.00 21.51
N THR A 319 24.65 7.34 21.54
CA THR A 319 23.44 8.16 21.52
C THR A 319 23.00 8.53 20.10
N TYR A 320 21.70 8.72 19.94
CA TYR A 320 21.03 9.07 18.70
C TYR A 320 20.11 10.27 18.94
N PRO A 321 20.62 11.51 18.93
CA PRO A 321 19.78 12.70 18.99
C PRO A 321 19.01 12.91 17.69
N PHE A 322 17.70 13.15 17.85
CA PHE A 322 16.71 13.45 16.82
C PHE A 322 16.13 14.85 17.07
N HIS A 323 15.88 15.57 15.98
CA HIS A 323 15.19 16.85 15.92
C HIS A 323 14.00 16.71 14.97
N PHE A 324 12.80 16.79 15.51
CA PHE A 324 11.54 16.74 14.78
C PHE A 324 11.06 18.16 14.52
N ASP A 325 10.90 18.51 13.25
CA ASP A 325 10.20 19.69 12.77
C ASP A 325 8.83 19.23 12.27
N ASN A 326 7.80 19.39 13.11
CA ASN A 326 6.44 18.97 12.80
C ASN A 326 5.64 20.09 12.10
N GLY A 327 6.32 21.03 11.43
CA GLY A 327 5.69 22.07 10.64
C GLY A 327 4.81 22.97 11.51
N ARG A 328 3.49 22.96 11.26
CA ARG A 328 2.51 23.72 12.06
C ARG A 328 2.44 23.30 13.53
N ASP A 329 2.81 22.06 13.87
CA ASP A 329 2.79 21.57 15.26
C ASP A 329 4.07 21.92 16.05
N GLY A 330 5.03 22.59 15.41
CA GLY A 330 6.28 23.05 16.00
C GLY A 330 7.37 21.97 16.13
N THR A 331 8.45 22.30 16.85
CA THR A 331 9.64 21.44 16.95
C THR A 331 9.75 20.69 18.27
N ALA A 332 10.45 19.54 18.24
CA ALA A 332 10.82 18.74 19.40
C ALA A 332 12.23 18.14 19.23
N ASP A 333 12.95 17.98 20.34
CA ASP A 333 14.29 17.37 20.39
C ASP A 333 14.27 16.16 21.33
N GLU A 334 14.73 15.00 20.87
CA GLU A 334 14.78 13.74 21.63
C GLU A 334 16.15 13.07 21.48
N VAL A 335 16.52 12.19 22.43
CA VAL A 335 17.80 11.45 22.38
C VAL A 335 17.60 10.00 22.77
N TYR A 336 17.87 9.10 21.82
CA TYR A 336 17.72 7.65 21.99
C TYR A 336 19.06 6.94 22.19
N THR A 337 19.01 5.65 22.57
CA THR A 337 20.18 4.75 22.73
C THR A 337 19.79 3.32 22.37
N ALA A 338 20.71 2.53 21.81
CA ALA A 338 20.43 1.16 21.37
C ALA A 338 19.76 0.28 22.46
N ARG A 339 18.54 -0.22 22.17
CA ARG A 339 17.71 -0.91 23.17
C ARG A 339 18.26 -2.31 23.45
N ARG A 340 18.76 -2.57 24.66
CA ARG A 340 19.13 -3.94 25.09
C ARG A 340 17.86 -4.78 25.22
N GLN A 341 17.68 -5.75 24.32
CA GLN A 341 16.53 -6.64 24.32
C GLN A 341 16.65 -7.68 25.44
N GLY A 342 16.02 -7.42 26.58
CA GLY A 342 15.67 -8.48 27.54
C GLY A 342 14.57 -9.37 26.96
N GLY A 343 14.60 -10.66 27.29
CA GLY A 343 13.55 -11.60 26.88
C GLY A 343 12.18 -11.24 27.47
N GLY A 344 11.10 -11.70 26.83
CA GLY A 344 9.73 -11.33 27.18
C GLY A 344 9.34 -11.67 28.63
N GLY A 345 8.73 -10.69 29.31
CA GLY A 345 8.22 -10.83 30.67
C GLY A 345 7.93 -9.46 31.28
N GLY A 346 6.68 -9.22 31.69
CA GLY A 346 6.29 -7.95 32.30
C GLY A 346 6.92 -7.76 33.68
N GLY A 347 7.80 -6.76 33.84
CA GLY A 347 8.49 -6.46 35.10
C GLY A 347 8.72 -4.96 35.31
N ARG A 348 7.99 -4.36 36.26
CA ARG A 348 8.26 -2.98 36.72
C ARG A 348 9.59 -2.94 37.51
N PRO A 349 10.47 -1.95 37.26
CA PRO A 349 11.54 -1.61 38.19
C PRO A 349 10.99 -1.18 39.58
N PRO A 350 11.74 -1.41 40.68
CA PRO A 350 11.19 -1.29 42.04
C PRO A 350 11.46 0.05 42.75
N GLY A 351 10.55 0.41 43.67
CA GLY A 351 10.88 1.16 44.90
C GLY A 351 10.68 2.68 44.85
N GLY A 352 9.68 3.19 45.60
CA GLY A 352 9.36 4.63 45.62
C GLY A 352 8.47 5.13 46.77
N GLY A 353 8.62 4.61 47.99
CA GLY A 353 7.95 5.15 49.19
C GLY A 353 6.54 4.61 49.49
N GLY A 354 6.15 4.64 50.77
CA GLY A 354 4.80 4.32 51.26
C GLY A 354 3.93 5.57 51.48
N PRO A 355 2.80 5.48 52.23
CA PRO A 355 2.79 4.87 53.57
C PRO A 355 1.68 3.81 53.84
N GLU A 356 1.63 3.41 55.10
CA GLU A 356 0.91 2.31 55.76
C GLU A 356 -0.62 2.24 55.55
N GLY A 357 -1.20 1.02 55.56
CA GLY A 357 -2.67 0.85 55.47
C GLY A 357 -3.22 -0.57 55.72
N MET A 358 -3.36 -0.96 56.99
CA MET A 358 -4.21 -2.07 57.50
C MET A 358 -3.86 -3.55 57.16
N LYS A 359 -4.38 -4.45 58.03
CA LYS A 359 -4.16 -5.91 58.03
C LYS A 359 -5.48 -6.65 57.82
N GLY A 360 -5.54 -7.62 56.93
CA GLY A 360 -6.66 -8.57 56.78
C GLY A 360 -6.15 -10.02 56.73
N LYS A 361 -6.78 -10.94 57.48
CA LYS A 361 -6.43 -12.38 57.49
C LYS A 361 -7.55 -13.19 56.83
N GLY A 362 -7.20 -14.07 55.89
CA GLY A 362 -8.07 -15.13 55.35
C GLY A 362 -7.29 -16.45 55.22
N LYS A 363 -7.95 -17.61 55.43
CA LYS A 363 -7.35 -18.95 55.37
C LYS A 363 -8.26 -19.96 54.66
N GLY A 364 -7.68 -20.75 53.76
CA GLY A 364 -8.19 -22.05 53.26
C GLY A 364 -7.34 -22.48 52.06
N LYS A 365 -6.64 -23.63 51.96
CA LYS A 365 -6.74 -25.05 52.38
C LYS A 365 -7.50 -25.97 51.40
N GLY A 366 -6.76 -26.95 50.85
CA GLY A 366 -7.16 -28.04 49.94
C GLY A 366 -6.16 -28.09 48.76
N GLN A 367 -5.25 -29.05 48.53
CA GLN A 367 -5.30 -30.53 48.45
C GLN A 367 -6.16 -31.04 47.28
N GLY A 368 -5.69 -31.90 46.35
CA GLY A 368 -4.33 -32.49 46.13
C GLY A 368 -4.27 -33.27 44.78
N LYS A 369 -3.11 -33.37 44.11
CA LYS A 369 -2.14 -34.51 44.07
C LYS A 369 -2.39 -35.64 43.04
N GLY A 370 -1.37 -35.94 42.22
CA GLY A 370 -1.26 -37.09 41.27
C GLY A 370 -1.27 -36.66 39.79
N GLY A 371 -0.46 -37.16 38.84
CA GLY A 371 0.65 -38.14 38.86
C GLY A 371 0.23 -39.61 38.68
N ARG A 372 0.86 -40.45 37.85
CA ARG A 372 2.06 -40.31 36.96
C ARG A 372 2.18 -41.56 36.03
N GLU A 373 2.86 -41.45 34.87
CA GLU A 373 3.19 -42.54 33.90
C GLU A 373 1.97 -43.26 33.23
N GLY A 374 2.06 -43.98 32.09
CA GLY A 374 3.15 -44.16 31.10
C GLY A 374 3.32 -45.62 30.63
N VAL A 375 3.47 -45.87 29.30
CA VAL A 375 4.17 -46.98 28.58
C VAL A 375 3.45 -47.54 27.30
N THR A 376 4.25 -47.67 26.23
CA THR A 376 4.14 -48.23 24.84
C THR A 376 3.12 -49.32 24.41
N GLY A 377 2.77 -49.39 23.10
CA GLY A 377 2.44 -50.70 22.43
C GLY A 377 1.75 -50.76 21.04
N ALA A 378 2.52 -50.77 19.93
CA ALA A 378 2.36 -51.47 18.62
C ALA A 378 0.98 -51.77 17.89
N PHE A 379 0.83 -51.21 16.67
CA PHE A 379 0.59 -51.83 15.32
C PHE A 379 -0.57 -52.83 14.99
N LEU A 380 -1.50 -52.39 14.08
CA LEU A 380 -2.14 -53.06 12.91
C LEU A 380 -3.01 -54.36 13.05
N PRO A 381 -3.83 -54.78 12.04
CA PRO A 381 -4.29 -54.18 10.77
C PRO A 381 -5.86 -54.22 10.55
N LEU A 382 -6.31 -54.11 9.28
CA LEU A 382 -7.67 -54.34 8.69
C LEU A 382 -8.68 -53.16 8.71
N GLU A 383 -9.57 -52.95 7.72
CA GLU A 383 -9.49 -53.14 6.25
C GLU A 383 -10.69 -52.46 5.54
N ASP A 384 -10.47 -51.97 4.30
CA ASP A 384 -11.43 -51.83 3.18
C ASP A 384 -12.66 -50.86 3.21
N ARG A 385 -12.70 -49.99 2.17
CA ARG A 385 -13.82 -49.25 1.52
C ARG A 385 -14.30 -47.88 2.04
N PRO A 386 -14.76 -46.99 1.13
CA PRO A 386 -14.35 -46.83 -0.28
C PRO A 386 -13.92 -45.39 -0.62
N GLU A 387 -13.16 -45.25 -1.71
CA GLU A 387 -12.85 -43.96 -2.31
C GLU A 387 -14.12 -43.32 -2.90
N GLY A 388 -14.41 -42.08 -2.50
CA GLY A 388 -15.31 -41.22 -3.27
C GLY A 388 -14.63 -40.80 -4.57
N PRO A 389 -15.37 -40.58 -5.67
CA PRO A 389 -14.76 -40.39 -6.99
C PRO A 389 -13.95 -39.09 -7.05
N GLY A 390 -12.63 -39.22 -7.15
CA GLY A 390 -11.83 -38.15 -7.73
C GLY A 390 -12.24 -37.96 -9.18
N MET A 391 -12.41 -36.70 -9.62
CA MET A 391 -12.62 -36.42 -11.04
C MET A 391 -11.40 -36.91 -11.83
N ALA A 392 -11.57 -37.96 -12.63
CA ALA A 392 -10.62 -38.26 -13.69
C ALA A 392 -10.60 -37.07 -14.66
N PRO A 393 -9.43 -36.66 -15.18
CA PRO A 393 -9.31 -35.46 -16.02
C PRO A 393 -10.19 -35.61 -17.28
N ILE A 394 -11.22 -34.76 -17.38
CA ILE A 394 -12.14 -34.73 -18.52
C ILE A 394 -11.30 -34.54 -19.79
N GLN A 395 -11.43 -35.46 -20.75
CA GLN A 395 -10.41 -35.68 -21.79
C GLN A 395 -10.45 -34.64 -22.93
N GLY A 396 -10.19 -33.38 -22.58
CA GLY A 396 -10.17 -32.24 -23.49
C GLY A 396 -10.38 -30.88 -22.80
N ILE A 397 -10.93 -30.84 -21.58
CA ILE A 397 -11.25 -29.60 -20.86
C ILE A 397 -10.52 -29.60 -19.51
N LEU A 398 -9.69 -28.59 -19.30
CA LEU A 398 -9.07 -28.27 -18.01
C LEU A 398 -9.80 -27.06 -17.43
N ASP A 399 -10.38 -27.22 -16.24
CA ASP A 399 -10.34 -26.15 -15.25
C ASP A 399 -8.84 -25.93 -14.91
N VAL A 400 -8.37 -24.70 -15.04
CA VAL A 400 -6.95 -24.34 -14.88
C VAL A 400 -6.70 -23.70 -13.52
N ASN A 401 -7.75 -23.21 -12.85
CA ASN A 401 -7.66 -22.45 -11.61
C ASN A 401 -8.09 -23.28 -10.37
N GLY A 402 -8.98 -24.27 -10.56
CA GLY A 402 -9.43 -25.19 -9.53
C GLY A 402 -10.70 -24.76 -8.77
N ASP A 403 -11.43 -23.74 -9.23
CA ASP A 403 -12.69 -23.29 -8.62
C ASP A 403 -13.91 -24.17 -8.98
N GLY A 404 -13.74 -25.13 -9.90
CA GLY A 404 -14.80 -26.03 -10.35
C GLY A 404 -15.70 -25.45 -11.44
N VAL A 405 -15.33 -24.32 -12.05
CA VAL A 405 -16.15 -23.61 -13.05
C VAL A 405 -15.33 -23.22 -14.27
N VAL A 406 -15.54 -23.90 -15.40
CA VAL A 406 -14.77 -23.61 -16.63
C VAL A 406 -15.29 -22.34 -17.29
N THR A 407 -14.49 -21.27 -17.27
CA THR A 407 -14.85 -20.03 -17.98
C THR A 407 -14.61 -20.12 -19.48
N ALA A 408 -15.31 -19.28 -20.25
CA ALA A 408 -15.05 -19.12 -21.69
C ALA A 408 -13.58 -18.75 -22.02
N GLN A 409 -12.83 -18.14 -21.09
CA GLN A 409 -11.42 -17.78 -21.28
C GLN A 409 -10.51 -19.01 -21.14
N GLU A 410 -10.72 -19.86 -20.13
CA GLU A 410 -9.94 -21.08 -19.93
C GLU A 410 -10.21 -22.10 -21.03
N PHE A 411 -11.48 -22.22 -21.45
CA PHE A 411 -11.86 -23.03 -22.61
C PHE A 411 -11.13 -22.57 -23.88
N ALA A 412 -11.01 -21.24 -24.08
CA ALA A 412 -10.29 -20.64 -25.19
C ALA A 412 -8.76 -20.85 -25.12
N ASP A 413 -8.12 -20.65 -23.96
CA ASP A 413 -6.67 -20.84 -23.81
C ASP A 413 -6.27 -22.32 -23.87
N ASN A 414 -7.12 -23.24 -23.40
CA ASN A 414 -6.96 -24.68 -23.59
C ASN A 414 -7.13 -25.07 -25.08
N ALA A 415 -8.10 -24.50 -25.80
CA ALA A 415 -8.24 -24.71 -27.24
C ALA A 415 -7.01 -24.21 -28.03
N LYS A 416 -6.46 -23.05 -27.65
CA LYS A 416 -5.22 -22.46 -28.17
C LYS A 416 -3.99 -23.33 -27.88
N SER A 417 -3.88 -23.88 -26.67
CA SER A 417 -2.84 -24.86 -26.29
C SER A 417 -2.91 -26.13 -27.15
N ASN A 418 -4.11 -26.66 -27.38
CA ASN A 418 -4.32 -27.83 -28.22
C ASN A 418 -4.12 -27.56 -29.72
N ALA A 419 -4.45 -26.36 -30.21
CA ALA A 419 -4.20 -25.95 -31.59
C ALA A 419 -2.70 -25.95 -31.91
N ALA A 420 -1.88 -25.38 -31.01
CA ALA A 420 -0.43 -25.39 -31.11
C ALA A 420 0.15 -26.82 -31.12
N LYS A 421 -0.34 -27.69 -30.24
CA LYS A 421 0.09 -29.10 -30.15
C LYS A 421 -0.30 -29.94 -31.37
N LYS A 422 -1.42 -29.62 -32.04
CA LYS A 422 -1.97 -30.37 -33.19
C LYS A 422 -1.73 -29.71 -34.55
N GLY A 423 -0.98 -28.60 -34.62
CA GLY A 423 -0.72 -27.87 -35.87
C GLY A 423 -1.98 -27.32 -36.55
N THR A 424 -3.08 -27.13 -35.82
CA THR A 424 -4.37 -26.69 -36.37
C THR A 424 -4.39 -25.16 -36.49
N PRO A 425 -4.90 -24.56 -37.59
CA PRO A 425 -4.97 -23.10 -37.72
C PRO A 425 -5.72 -22.45 -36.55
N PHE A 426 -5.10 -21.46 -35.90
CA PHE A 426 -5.62 -20.83 -34.69
C PHE A 426 -7.07 -20.33 -34.85
N ALA A 427 -7.39 -19.69 -35.97
CA ALA A 427 -8.75 -19.21 -36.25
C ALA A 427 -9.79 -20.35 -36.35
N GLU A 428 -9.42 -21.52 -36.88
CA GLU A 428 -10.30 -22.68 -37.00
C GLU A 428 -10.54 -23.34 -35.63
N ALA A 429 -9.47 -23.51 -34.85
CA ALA A 429 -9.56 -24.05 -33.49
C ALA A 429 -10.39 -23.15 -32.57
N MET A 430 -10.19 -21.83 -32.62
CA MET A 430 -10.96 -20.85 -31.85
C MET A 430 -12.44 -20.79 -32.28
N THR A 431 -12.73 -20.98 -33.57
CA THR A 431 -14.13 -21.06 -34.06
C THR A 431 -14.83 -22.29 -33.49
N LYS A 432 -14.22 -23.48 -33.64
CA LYS A 432 -14.76 -24.74 -33.09
C LYS A 432 -14.90 -24.72 -31.58
N ALA A 433 -13.92 -24.17 -30.86
CA ALA A 433 -13.99 -24.03 -29.41
C ALA A 433 -15.14 -23.11 -28.98
N LYS A 434 -15.36 -22.00 -29.68
CA LYS A 434 -16.50 -21.11 -29.41
C LYS A 434 -17.83 -21.78 -29.72
N GLU A 435 -17.93 -22.53 -30.82
CA GLU A 435 -19.12 -23.32 -31.18
C GLU A 435 -19.43 -24.39 -30.13
N GLN A 436 -18.41 -25.10 -29.63
CA GLN A 436 -18.57 -26.10 -28.56
C GLN A 436 -18.97 -25.47 -27.22
N PHE A 437 -18.32 -24.38 -26.80
CA PHE A 437 -18.68 -23.67 -25.57
C PHE A 437 -20.14 -23.18 -25.63
N THR A 438 -20.53 -22.53 -26.74
CA THR A 438 -21.90 -22.01 -26.95
C THR A 438 -22.97 -23.12 -27.10
N ALA A 439 -22.56 -24.38 -27.22
CA ALA A 439 -23.45 -25.55 -27.29
C ALA A 439 -23.54 -26.32 -25.96
N LEU A 440 -22.75 -25.94 -24.96
CA LEU A 440 -22.73 -26.51 -23.60
C LEU A 440 -23.23 -25.49 -22.56
N ASP A 441 -22.94 -24.20 -22.77
CA ASP A 441 -23.48 -23.06 -22.02
C ASP A 441 -24.97 -22.88 -22.39
N HIS A 442 -25.81 -23.75 -21.83
CA HIS A 442 -27.25 -23.78 -22.07
C HIS A 442 -27.96 -22.61 -21.38
N ASN A 443 -27.44 -22.21 -20.21
CA ASN A 443 -28.01 -21.15 -19.39
C ASN A 443 -27.63 -19.72 -19.88
N ARG A 444 -26.50 -19.57 -20.60
CA ARG A 444 -25.95 -18.33 -21.19
C ARG A 444 -25.41 -17.31 -20.20
N ASP A 445 -24.79 -17.76 -19.12
CA ASP A 445 -24.04 -16.91 -18.18
C ASP A 445 -22.57 -16.71 -18.56
N GLY A 446 -22.01 -17.54 -19.46
CA GLY A 446 -20.62 -17.47 -19.92
C GLY A 446 -19.62 -18.37 -19.15
N LYS A 447 -20.13 -19.31 -18.35
CA LYS A 447 -19.40 -20.40 -17.67
C LYS A 447 -19.93 -21.77 -18.15
N LEU A 448 -19.32 -22.85 -17.67
CA LEU A 448 -19.90 -24.19 -17.67
C LEU A 448 -19.90 -24.71 -16.23
N ASP A 449 -21.06 -25.10 -15.73
CA ASP A 449 -21.24 -25.61 -14.36
C ASP A 449 -21.27 -27.14 -14.28
N THR A 450 -21.34 -27.71 -13.08
CA THR A 450 -21.35 -29.16 -12.86
C THR A 450 -22.43 -29.91 -13.67
N PRO A 451 -23.73 -29.50 -13.66
CA PRO A 451 -24.74 -30.03 -14.58
C PRO A 451 -24.36 -30.02 -16.07
N GLU A 452 -23.85 -28.90 -16.60
CA GLU A 452 -23.48 -28.78 -18.02
C GLU A 452 -22.22 -29.62 -18.37
N LEU A 453 -21.32 -29.83 -17.40
CA LEU A 453 -20.16 -30.71 -17.51
C LEU A 453 -20.53 -32.20 -17.40
N ASP A 454 -21.56 -32.57 -16.63
CA ASP A 454 -22.05 -33.95 -16.49
C ASP A 454 -22.76 -34.47 -17.76
N GLU A 455 -23.42 -33.60 -18.55
CA GLU A 455 -23.93 -33.99 -19.88
C GLU A 455 -22.78 -34.41 -20.81
N LEU A 456 -21.64 -33.71 -20.75
CA LEU A 456 -20.44 -34.03 -21.53
C LEU A 456 -19.82 -35.38 -21.13
N ALA A 457 -20.02 -35.82 -19.88
CA ALA A 457 -19.60 -37.13 -19.38
C ALA A 457 -20.54 -38.28 -19.81
N GLY A 458 -21.73 -37.97 -20.37
CA GLY A 458 -22.65 -38.95 -20.95
C GLY A 458 -23.59 -39.66 -19.96
N ASN A 459 -23.75 -39.14 -18.74
CA ASN A 459 -24.47 -39.81 -17.64
C ASN A 459 -25.98 -39.50 -17.55
N ALA A 460 -26.64 -39.19 -18.67
CA ALA A 460 -28.06 -38.77 -18.68
C ALA A 460 -29.06 -39.93 -18.38
N PRO A 461 -29.93 -39.83 -17.35
CA PRO A 461 -31.02 -40.78 -17.10
C PRO A 461 -32.20 -40.60 -18.09
N ALA A 462 -32.85 -41.70 -18.48
CA ALA A 462 -33.88 -41.67 -19.53
C ALA A 462 -35.31 -41.37 -19.02
N THR A 463 -35.93 -40.35 -19.63
CA THR A 463 -37.37 -40.20 -19.95
C THR A 463 -38.46 -40.76 -19.00
N GLY A 464 -39.32 -39.89 -18.42
CA GLY A 464 -40.65 -40.31 -17.93
C GLY A 464 -41.46 -39.30 -17.10
N THR A 465 -42.68 -38.98 -17.54
CA THR A 465 -43.74 -38.24 -16.80
C THR A 465 -45.02 -39.11 -16.73
N PRO A 466 -46.12 -38.81 -15.97
CA PRO A 466 -46.40 -37.67 -15.06
C PRO A 466 -47.01 -38.00 -13.65
N GLN A 467 -47.25 -36.95 -12.84
CA GLN A 467 -48.28 -36.61 -11.80
C GLN A 467 -49.47 -37.56 -11.42
N PRO A 468 -50.36 -37.32 -10.40
CA PRO A 468 -50.76 -36.03 -9.73
C PRO A 468 -51.14 -36.01 -8.21
N ARG A 469 -51.63 -34.82 -7.75
CA ARG A 469 -52.32 -34.39 -6.49
C ARG A 469 -51.44 -33.86 -5.35
N GLY A 470 -51.84 -32.83 -4.60
CA GLY A 470 -53.06 -31.99 -4.62
C GLY A 470 -53.11 -31.08 -3.36
N ASP A 471 -53.83 -29.96 -3.27
CA ASP A 471 -54.84 -29.34 -4.15
C ASP A 471 -54.76 -27.77 -4.15
N GLU A 472 -55.52 -27.10 -5.01
CA GLU A 472 -55.41 -25.67 -5.40
C GLU A 472 -56.81 -25.10 -5.84
N PRO A 473 -56.92 -23.89 -6.42
CA PRO A 473 -56.81 -22.53 -5.86
C PRO A 473 -58.17 -22.12 -5.19
N PRO A 474 -59.15 -21.35 -5.77
CA PRO A 474 -59.22 -20.28 -6.79
C PRO A 474 -59.25 -18.86 -6.13
N ALA A 475 -59.38 -17.69 -6.79
CA ALA A 475 -59.61 -17.23 -8.18
C ALA A 475 -58.78 -15.93 -8.42
N ARG A 476 -58.37 -15.46 -9.61
CA ARG A 476 -59.01 -15.27 -10.96
C ARG A 476 -60.18 -14.26 -10.97
N GLU A 477 -60.49 -13.47 -12.03
CA GLU A 477 -59.95 -13.18 -13.39
C GLU A 477 -60.28 -11.67 -13.70
N GLU A 478 -60.04 -10.93 -14.80
CA GLU A 478 -59.55 -11.04 -16.21
C GLU A 478 -58.38 -10.02 -16.41
N MET A 479 -57.43 -10.14 -17.37
CA MET A 479 -57.46 -9.65 -18.78
C MET A 479 -57.84 -8.16 -19.00
N LYS A 480 -57.32 -7.39 -19.98
CA LYS A 480 -56.64 -7.73 -21.27
C LYS A 480 -55.89 -6.50 -21.87
N LYS A 481 -54.88 -6.77 -22.72
CA LYS A 481 -54.32 -5.93 -23.82
C LYS A 481 -53.64 -4.57 -23.53
N GLY A 482 -52.35 -4.52 -23.86
CA GLY A 482 -51.53 -3.34 -24.19
C GLY A 482 -50.07 -3.82 -24.26
N GLY A 483 -49.30 -3.52 -25.31
CA GLY A 483 -48.02 -4.23 -25.51
C GLY A 483 -46.94 -3.51 -26.29
N GLY A 484 -45.71 -4.04 -26.15
CA GLY A 484 -44.52 -3.70 -26.94
C GLY A 484 -43.35 -3.14 -26.11
N GLY A 485 -42.19 -3.81 -26.19
CA GLY A 485 -40.89 -3.26 -25.77
C GLY A 485 -40.21 -4.00 -24.61
N GLU A 486 -39.21 -4.81 -24.93
CA GLU A 486 -38.25 -5.34 -23.94
C GLU A 486 -37.24 -4.26 -23.53
N ARG A 487 -36.78 -4.31 -22.27
CA ARG A 487 -35.35 -4.50 -21.90
C ARG A 487 -35.16 -4.43 -20.38
N GLY A 488 -34.65 -5.50 -19.79
CA GLY A 488 -34.13 -5.48 -18.42
C GLY A 488 -32.77 -4.79 -18.36
N GLY A 489 -32.55 -3.93 -17.37
CA GLY A 489 -31.22 -3.41 -17.05
C GLY A 489 -30.46 -4.39 -16.17
N LYS A 490 -29.44 -5.06 -16.71
CA LYS A 490 -28.47 -5.80 -15.88
C LYS A 490 -27.69 -4.82 -14.99
N GLY A 491 -27.25 -5.27 -13.82
CA GLY A 491 -26.32 -4.51 -12.98
C GLY A 491 -25.02 -4.19 -13.73
N GLN A 492 -24.46 -3.01 -13.50
CA GLN A 492 -23.19 -2.62 -14.12
C GLN A 492 -22.02 -3.19 -13.30
N ALA A 493 -21.23 -4.05 -13.94
CA ALA A 493 -19.96 -4.50 -13.39
C ALA A 493 -18.95 -3.34 -13.38
N PHE A 494 -18.08 -3.30 -12.36
CA PHE A 494 -16.89 -2.46 -12.41
C PHE A 494 -15.89 -3.08 -13.40
N VAL A 495 -15.78 -2.51 -14.60
CA VAL A 495 -14.69 -2.87 -15.53
C VAL A 495 -13.39 -2.23 -15.08
N ALA A 496 -12.54 -3.02 -14.45
CA ALA A 496 -11.16 -2.66 -14.11
C ALA A 496 -10.24 -2.93 -15.31
N LEU A 497 -9.65 -1.87 -15.90
CA LEU A 497 -8.51 -1.95 -16.82
C LEU A 497 -7.78 -0.59 -16.90
N PRO A 498 -6.44 -0.56 -16.90
CA PRO A 498 -5.52 -1.47 -16.22
C PRO A 498 -4.42 -0.71 -15.44
N ASP A 499 -3.53 -1.46 -14.79
CA ASP A 499 -2.27 -0.91 -14.28
C ASP A 499 -1.42 -0.32 -15.42
N GLN A 500 -1.07 0.95 -15.24
CA GLN A 500 -0.06 1.65 -16.03
C GLN A 500 0.98 2.18 -15.05
N PRO A 501 2.27 1.80 -15.18
CA PRO A 501 3.32 2.48 -14.44
C PRO A 501 3.32 3.96 -14.86
N ARG A 502 3.48 4.88 -13.90
CA ARG A 502 3.32 6.32 -14.16
C ARG A 502 4.34 6.87 -15.18
N SER A 503 5.43 6.14 -15.40
CA SER A 503 6.41 6.33 -16.46
C SER A 503 6.85 4.97 -17.01
N SER A 504 7.12 4.87 -18.31
CA SER A 504 7.68 3.65 -18.91
C SER A 504 9.17 3.45 -18.69
N ASP A 505 9.89 4.49 -18.25
CA ASP A 505 11.35 4.46 -18.01
C ASP A 505 11.75 4.94 -16.60
N GLY A 506 10.78 5.42 -15.80
CA GLY A 506 11.00 5.92 -14.44
C GLY A 506 11.60 7.33 -14.37
N GLN A 507 11.82 8.00 -15.51
CA GLN A 507 12.48 9.32 -15.59
C GLN A 507 11.59 10.35 -16.30
N PHE A 508 10.94 9.97 -17.40
CA PHE A 508 9.99 10.80 -18.12
C PHE A 508 8.69 10.90 -17.32
N MET A 509 8.34 12.10 -16.84
CA MET A 509 7.28 12.30 -15.85
C MET A 509 6.34 13.45 -16.23
N LEU A 510 5.07 13.13 -16.50
CA LEU A 510 3.96 14.05 -16.71
C LEU A 510 3.34 14.50 -15.37
N ASN A 511 3.04 15.79 -15.25
CA ASN A 511 2.38 16.42 -14.10
C ASN A 511 1.40 17.52 -14.57
N SER A 512 0.58 18.02 -13.64
CA SER A 512 -0.20 19.24 -13.81
C SER A 512 0.01 20.15 -12.58
N PRO A 513 0.14 21.49 -12.74
CA PRO A 513 0.26 22.41 -11.62
C PRO A 513 -1.07 22.70 -10.90
N VAL A 514 -2.19 22.10 -11.33
CA VAL A 514 -3.54 22.33 -10.76
C VAL A 514 -4.24 21.05 -10.27
N VAL A 515 -3.66 19.87 -10.49
CA VAL A 515 -4.24 18.58 -10.07
C VAL A 515 -3.14 17.52 -9.92
N GLU A 516 -3.14 16.79 -8.79
CA GLU A 516 -2.26 15.64 -8.58
C GLU A 516 -2.88 14.33 -9.10
N ASP A 517 -2.07 13.28 -9.22
CA ASP A 517 -2.51 11.97 -9.70
C ASP A 517 -3.61 11.37 -8.78
N LEU A 518 -4.64 10.81 -9.41
CA LEU A 518 -5.88 10.32 -8.80
C LEU A 518 -6.73 11.37 -8.04
N GLN A 519 -6.39 12.67 -8.10
CA GLN A 519 -7.20 13.72 -7.48
C GLN A 519 -8.34 14.20 -8.38
N ALA A 520 -9.31 14.91 -7.78
CA ALA A 520 -10.42 15.52 -8.49
C ALA A 520 -9.93 16.61 -9.46
N LEU A 521 -10.35 16.54 -10.73
CA LEU A 521 -10.07 17.57 -11.71
C LEU A 521 -10.84 18.86 -11.35
N PRO A 522 -10.17 20.02 -11.17
CA PRO A 522 -10.86 21.27 -10.80
C PRO A 522 -11.94 21.65 -11.81
N VAL A 523 -13.06 22.18 -11.30
CA VAL A 523 -14.30 22.40 -12.07
C VAL A 523 -14.11 23.23 -13.35
N GLU A 524 -13.15 24.17 -13.36
CA GLU A 524 -12.72 24.96 -14.53
C GLU A 524 -12.41 24.10 -15.78
N PHE A 525 -11.88 22.88 -15.58
CA PHE A 525 -11.49 21.96 -16.66
C PHE A 525 -12.53 20.88 -16.96
N THR A 526 -13.71 20.98 -16.36
CA THR A 526 -14.84 20.04 -16.49
C THR A 526 -16.00 20.67 -17.25
N GLY A 527 -16.93 19.85 -17.71
CA GLY A 527 -18.16 20.29 -18.37
C GLY A 527 -19.19 20.93 -17.43
N ASP A 528 -18.89 20.95 -16.12
CA ASP A 528 -19.67 21.68 -15.10
C ASP A 528 -19.10 23.10 -14.83
N GLY A 529 -18.01 23.49 -15.52
CA GLY A 529 -17.39 24.81 -15.47
C GLY A 529 -16.99 25.33 -16.86
N ASP A 530 -15.90 26.09 -16.94
CA ASP A 530 -15.44 26.77 -18.17
C ASP A 530 -15.07 25.80 -19.31
N GLY A 531 -14.81 24.52 -19.01
CA GLY A 531 -14.61 23.45 -19.99
C GLY A 531 -13.31 23.53 -20.78
N ILE A 532 -12.32 24.29 -20.29
CA ILE A 532 -11.03 24.52 -20.95
C ILE A 532 -9.99 23.44 -20.62
N SER A 533 -8.94 23.31 -21.43
CA SER A 533 -7.91 22.28 -21.20
C SER A 533 -7.01 22.61 -19.99
N PRO A 534 -6.69 21.62 -19.14
CA PRO A 534 -5.82 21.82 -17.98
C PRO A 534 -4.36 22.06 -18.41
N PRO A 535 -3.62 22.92 -17.68
CA PRO A 535 -2.18 23.05 -17.88
C PRO A 535 -1.47 21.73 -17.55
N LEU A 536 -0.44 21.39 -18.33
CA LEU A 536 0.38 20.19 -18.15
C LEU A 536 1.86 20.58 -18.20
N ALA A 537 2.71 19.87 -17.46
CA ALA A 537 4.16 20.05 -17.47
C ALA A 537 4.86 18.68 -17.39
N TRP A 538 6.02 18.53 -18.01
CA TRP A 538 6.79 17.29 -18.01
C TRP A 538 8.30 17.52 -17.94
N ALA A 539 8.99 16.54 -17.36
CA ALA A 539 10.44 16.51 -17.21
C ALA A 539 10.99 15.13 -17.59
N GLY A 540 12.31 15.02 -17.77
CA GLY A 540 13.00 13.74 -17.99
C GLY A 540 12.76 13.06 -19.33
N ALA A 541 12.38 13.82 -20.38
CA ALA A 541 12.16 13.25 -21.72
C ALA A 541 13.44 12.58 -22.28
N PRO A 542 13.35 11.37 -22.88
CA PRO A 542 14.53 10.64 -23.33
C PRO A 542 15.36 11.36 -24.39
N ALA A 543 16.68 11.11 -24.39
CA ALA A 543 17.58 11.53 -25.44
C ALA A 543 17.11 10.98 -26.81
N GLY A 544 16.96 11.86 -27.80
CA GLY A 544 16.42 11.51 -29.12
C GLY A 544 14.94 11.80 -29.31
N THR A 545 14.23 12.33 -28.30
CA THR A 545 12.86 12.85 -28.45
C THR A 545 12.85 14.01 -29.45
N LYS A 546 12.09 13.88 -30.55
CA LYS A 546 11.90 14.92 -31.58
C LYS A 546 10.54 15.62 -31.50
N GLY A 547 9.57 15.02 -30.80
CA GLY A 547 8.26 15.59 -30.55
C GLY A 547 7.45 14.74 -29.57
N TYR A 548 6.26 15.20 -29.22
CA TYR A 548 5.33 14.48 -28.34
C TYR A 548 3.93 14.36 -28.96
N ALA A 549 3.17 13.41 -28.43
CA ALA A 549 1.72 13.33 -28.59
C ALA A 549 1.05 13.09 -27.23
N LEU A 550 -0.17 13.58 -27.06
CA LEU A 550 -0.99 13.50 -25.85
C LEU A 550 -2.33 12.85 -26.19
N ILE A 551 -2.78 11.91 -25.36
CA ILE A 551 -4.13 11.34 -25.42
C ILE A 551 -4.72 11.36 -24.01
N MET A 552 -5.90 11.94 -23.84
CA MET A 552 -6.72 11.78 -22.65
C MET A 552 -7.89 10.84 -22.97
N ASP A 553 -8.03 9.71 -22.27
CA ASP A 553 -9.16 8.80 -22.45
C ASP A 553 -9.68 8.19 -21.14
N HIS A 554 -10.86 7.58 -21.18
CA HIS A 554 -11.44 6.78 -20.09
C HIS A 554 -12.00 5.47 -20.65
N VAL A 555 -12.13 4.47 -19.80
CA VAL A 555 -12.86 3.22 -20.06
C VAL A 555 -14.22 3.30 -19.36
N THR A 556 -15.30 2.89 -20.05
CA THR A 556 -16.64 2.78 -19.45
C THR A 556 -16.81 1.46 -18.68
N PRO A 557 -17.85 1.33 -17.83
CA PRO A 557 -18.27 0.06 -17.25
C PRO A 557 -18.68 -1.05 -18.26
N ASN A 558 -18.64 -0.77 -19.58
CA ASN A 558 -18.86 -1.77 -20.63
C ASN A 558 -17.55 -2.20 -21.34
N GLY A 559 -16.40 -1.61 -20.97
CA GLY A 559 -15.14 -1.75 -21.69
C GLY A 559 -14.96 -0.79 -22.88
N ASP A 560 -16.00 -0.08 -23.31
CA ASP A 560 -15.89 0.95 -24.37
C ASP A 560 -14.91 2.05 -23.93
N ARG A 561 -13.95 2.42 -24.78
CA ARG A 561 -13.01 3.51 -24.51
C ARG A 561 -13.43 4.78 -25.24
N LYS A 562 -13.43 5.92 -24.53
CA LYS A 562 -13.74 7.25 -25.10
C LYS A 562 -12.64 8.24 -24.77
N TRP A 563 -12.21 9.03 -25.76
CA TRP A 563 -11.16 10.02 -25.62
C TRP A 563 -11.71 11.45 -25.56
N TYR A 564 -11.06 12.28 -24.77
CA TYR A 564 -11.49 13.62 -24.38
C TYR A 564 -10.52 14.69 -24.87
N TRP A 565 -9.26 14.33 -25.12
CA TRP A 565 -8.26 15.23 -25.66
C TRP A 565 -7.28 14.46 -26.52
N THR A 566 -6.90 15.04 -27.66
CA THR A 566 -5.76 14.58 -28.46
C THR A 566 -4.93 15.78 -28.91
N VAL A 567 -3.62 15.71 -28.75
CA VAL A 567 -2.66 16.73 -29.22
C VAL A 567 -1.45 16.03 -29.82
N TYR A 568 -0.93 16.49 -30.94
CA TYR A 568 0.14 15.79 -31.66
C TYR A 568 1.05 16.75 -32.42
N ASP A 569 2.21 16.24 -32.88
CA ASP A 569 3.31 17.07 -33.41
C ASP A 569 3.70 18.21 -32.44
N ILE A 570 3.60 17.97 -31.12
CA ILE A 570 4.10 18.88 -30.08
C ILE A 570 5.63 18.96 -30.23
N PRO A 571 6.25 20.17 -30.25
CA PRO A 571 7.70 20.31 -30.43
C PRO A 571 8.52 19.57 -29.37
N GLY A 572 9.59 18.86 -29.76
CA GLY A 572 10.42 18.09 -28.83
C GLY A 572 11.10 18.90 -27.73
N ASN A 573 11.28 20.21 -27.94
CA ASN A 573 11.81 21.16 -26.95
C ASN A 573 10.73 21.76 -26.01
N ALA A 574 9.45 21.41 -26.17
CA ALA A 574 8.41 21.79 -25.22
C ALA A 574 8.51 20.93 -23.94
N SER A 575 8.27 21.57 -22.80
CA SER A 575 8.20 20.94 -21.46
C SER A 575 6.84 21.18 -20.76
N SER A 576 5.90 21.82 -21.45
CA SER A 576 4.57 22.15 -20.91
C SER A 576 3.55 22.46 -22.00
N LEU A 577 2.28 22.26 -21.68
CA LEU A 577 1.13 22.89 -22.36
C LEU A 577 0.48 23.88 -21.37
N PRO A 578 0.25 25.15 -21.74
CA PRO A 578 -0.45 26.11 -20.88
C PRO A 578 -1.94 25.76 -20.73
N LYS A 579 -2.60 26.38 -19.75
CA LYS A 579 -4.06 26.33 -19.61
C LYS A 579 -4.72 26.84 -20.90
N ASN A 580 -5.72 26.11 -21.40
CA ASN A 580 -6.44 26.42 -22.64
C ASN A 580 -5.53 26.55 -23.89
N VAL A 581 -4.56 25.65 -24.05
CA VAL A 581 -3.62 25.67 -25.20
C VAL A 581 -4.34 25.52 -26.54
N THR A 582 -3.96 26.34 -27.52
CA THR A 582 -4.50 26.32 -28.90
C THR A 582 -3.43 26.37 -30.00
N ASP A 583 -2.17 26.60 -29.63
CA ASP A 583 -1.07 27.01 -30.51
C ASP A 583 0.19 26.12 -30.42
N ILE A 584 0.30 25.27 -29.38
CA ILE A 584 1.42 24.31 -29.22
C ILE A 584 1.02 22.94 -29.77
N GLY A 585 1.63 22.55 -30.88
CA GLY A 585 1.30 21.32 -31.61
C GLY A 585 0.01 21.47 -32.44
N LYS A 586 -0.62 20.34 -32.75
CA LYS A 586 -1.90 20.24 -33.45
C LYS A 586 -2.94 19.64 -32.52
N LEU A 587 -4.11 20.28 -32.43
CA LEU A 587 -5.27 19.70 -31.75
C LEU A 587 -5.91 18.63 -32.67
N GLY A 588 -6.08 17.42 -32.14
CA GLY A 588 -6.88 16.37 -32.77
C GLY A 588 -8.34 16.44 -32.33
N THR A 589 -9.09 15.35 -32.55
CA THR A 589 -10.50 15.26 -32.14
C THR A 589 -10.70 14.59 -30.79
N GLY A 590 -11.80 14.94 -30.10
CA GLY A 590 -12.42 14.15 -29.03
C GLY A 590 -13.42 13.11 -29.58
N PHE A 591 -14.07 12.37 -28.68
CA PHE A 591 -14.99 11.27 -29.03
C PHE A 591 -16.26 11.68 -29.79
N LYS A 592 -16.63 12.97 -29.84
CA LYS A 592 -17.72 13.47 -30.69
C LYS A 592 -17.24 13.86 -32.10
N GLY A 593 -15.93 13.80 -32.37
CA GLY A 593 -15.34 14.16 -33.67
C GLY A 593 -15.05 15.66 -33.83
N GLU A 594 -15.21 16.47 -32.79
CA GLU A 594 -14.81 17.88 -32.80
C GLU A 594 -13.37 18.09 -32.35
N ILE A 595 -12.73 19.14 -32.90
CA ILE A 595 -11.32 19.45 -32.68
C ILE A 595 -11.14 20.14 -31.33
N GLY A 596 -10.18 19.68 -30.53
CA GLY A 596 -9.77 20.32 -29.28
C GLY A 596 -9.99 19.46 -28.04
N TYR A 597 -10.24 20.13 -26.92
CA TYR A 597 -10.53 19.51 -25.63
C TYR A 597 -12.04 19.35 -25.48
N GLU A 598 -12.50 18.12 -25.31
CA GLU A 598 -13.85 17.82 -24.85
C GLU A 598 -13.82 17.58 -23.34
N PRO A 599 -14.32 18.51 -22.51
CA PRO A 599 -14.15 18.41 -21.06
C PRO A 599 -14.92 17.21 -20.47
N PRO A 600 -14.37 16.55 -19.42
CA PRO A 600 -15.08 15.57 -18.61
C PRO A 600 -16.45 16.06 -18.14
N MET A 601 -17.50 15.29 -18.46
CA MET A 601 -18.88 15.58 -18.07
C MET A 601 -19.55 14.26 -17.63
N SER A 602 -19.37 13.92 -16.35
CA SER A 602 -19.67 12.60 -15.77
C SER A 602 -21.16 12.36 -15.53
N LYS A 603 -21.99 12.39 -16.58
CA LYS A 603 -23.42 12.06 -16.47
C LYS A 603 -23.61 10.62 -15.97
N GLY A 604 -24.49 10.44 -14.98
CA GLY A 604 -24.71 9.18 -14.26
C GLY A 604 -23.98 9.14 -12.90
N PRO A 605 -24.38 8.24 -11.98
CA PRO A 605 -23.76 8.14 -10.65
C PRO A 605 -22.30 7.64 -10.73
N GLY A 606 -21.56 7.91 -9.66
CA GLY A 606 -20.17 7.46 -9.49
C GLY A 606 -19.13 8.43 -10.07
N ALA A 607 -17.96 8.46 -9.41
CA ALA A 607 -16.79 9.16 -9.92
C ALA A 607 -16.13 8.36 -11.04
N LYS A 608 -15.56 9.06 -12.04
CA LYS A 608 -14.93 8.44 -13.21
C LYS A 608 -13.49 8.90 -13.32
N THR A 609 -12.58 7.96 -13.55
CA THR A 609 -11.16 8.21 -13.72
C THR A 609 -10.82 8.39 -15.21
N TYR A 610 -10.13 9.46 -15.51
CA TYR A 610 -9.64 9.82 -16.84
C TYR A 610 -8.12 9.74 -16.83
N VAL A 611 -7.52 9.10 -17.84
CA VAL A 611 -6.07 8.94 -17.96
C VAL A 611 -5.56 9.85 -19.06
N ILE A 612 -4.66 10.76 -18.71
CA ILE A 612 -3.91 11.63 -19.62
C ILE A 612 -2.54 11.00 -19.83
N THR A 613 -2.23 10.50 -21.01
CA THR A 613 -0.91 9.93 -21.36
C THR A 613 -0.18 10.80 -22.37
N LEU A 614 1.05 11.17 -22.04
CA LEU A 614 2.01 11.84 -22.93
C LEU A 614 3.02 10.82 -23.45
N TYR A 615 3.25 10.82 -24.76
CA TYR A 615 4.19 9.95 -25.47
C TYR A 615 5.36 10.76 -26.00
N ALA A 616 6.59 10.39 -25.66
CA ALA A 616 7.82 10.90 -26.26
C ALA A 616 8.13 10.12 -27.54
N LEU A 617 8.40 10.83 -28.63
CA LEU A 617 8.51 10.25 -29.98
C LEU A 617 9.90 10.47 -30.59
N SER A 618 10.47 9.43 -31.19
CA SER A 618 11.72 9.51 -31.95
C SER A 618 11.60 10.31 -33.25
N GLU A 619 10.38 10.52 -33.76
CA GLU A 619 10.08 11.25 -35.00
C GLU A 619 8.71 11.94 -34.92
N PRO A 620 8.49 13.07 -35.62
CA PRO A 620 7.16 13.65 -35.80
C PRO A 620 6.16 12.67 -36.42
N LEU A 621 4.86 12.88 -36.15
CA LEU A 621 3.79 12.06 -36.70
C LEU A 621 3.35 12.56 -38.08
N ASN A 622 3.36 13.88 -38.30
CA ASN A 622 3.01 14.53 -39.57
C ASN A 622 1.61 14.15 -40.10
N VAL A 623 0.67 13.82 -39.21
CA VAL A 623 -0.68 13.38 -39.59
C VAL A 623 -1.48 14.55 -40.18
N ALA A 624 -2.35 14.24 -41.14
CA ALA A 624 -3.17 15.19 -41.89
C ALA A 624 -4.68 14.99 -41.64
N GLY A 625 -5.45 16.08 -41.73
CA GLY A 625 -6.90 16.08 -41.50
C GLY A 625 -7.29 16.13 -40.01
N LYS A 626 -8.57 15.84 -39.72
CA LYS A 626 -9.05 15.62 -38.34
C LYS A 626 -8.51 14.25 -37.85
N THR A 627 -7.52 14.26 -36.96
CA THR A 627 -6.89 13.04 -36.41
C THR A 627 -7.45 12.72 -35.03
N GLY A 628 -7.95 11.50 -34.82
CA GLY A 628 -8.47 11.02 -33.53
C GLY A 628 -7.53 10.03 -32.83
N ARG A 629 -8.06 9.32 -31.83
CA ARG A 629 -7.30 8.38 -30.99
C ARG A 629 -6.63 7.26 -31.78
N GLU A 630 -7.38 6.57 -32.63
CA GLU A 630 -6.89 5.36 -33.32
C GLU A 630 -5.93 5.71 -34.45
N GLU A 631 -6.12 6.87 -35.11
CA GLU A 631 -5.16 7.39 -36.08
C GLU A 631 -3.84 7.79 -35.42
N LEU A 632 -3.88 8.40 -34.22
CA LEU A 632 -2.66 8.69 -33.45
C LEU A 632 -1.94 7.42 -33.00
N ILE A 633 -2.65 6.44 -32.44
CA ILE A 633 -2.06 5.16 -32.02
C ILE A 633 -1.42 4.43 -33.22
N THR A 634 -2.07 4.49 -34.38
CA THR A 634 -1.53 3.96 -35.64
C THR A 634 -0.27 4.71 -36.07
N ALA A 635 -0.28 6.05 -36.05
CA ALA A 635 0.85 6.89 -36.45
C ALA A 635 2.06 6.80 -35.48
N MET A 636 1.82 6.55 -34.19
CA MET A 636 2.83 6.39 -33.15
C MET A 636 3.52 5.02 -33.15
N LYS A 637 2.97 4.02 -33.85
CA LYS A 637 3.46 2.64 -33.82
C LYS A 637 4.92 2.55 -34.30
N GLY A 638 5.83 2.14 -33.42
CA GLY A 638 7.28 2.09 -33.69
C GLY A 638 8.03 3.41 -33.51
N LYS A 639 7.36 4.50 -33.11
CA LYS A 639 7.97 5.82 -32.85
C LYS A 639 8.03 6.20 -31.36
N VAL A 640 7.20 5.60 -30.51
CA VAL A 640 7.23 5.84 -29.05
C VAL A 640 8.56 5.34 -28.48
N ILE A 641 9.27 6.20 -27.76
CA ILE A 641 10.49 5.85 -27.03
C ILE A 641 10.32 5.92 -25.51
N ALA A 642 9.35 6.70 -25.02
CA ALA A 642 8.83 6.62 -23.66
C ALA A 642 7.39 7.14 -23.59
N ASN A 643 6.70 6.86 -22.50
CA ASN A 643 5.42 7.47 -22.16
C ASN A 643 5.28 7.70 -20.64
N SER A 644 4.40 8.63 -20.27
CA SER A 644 4.05 8.91 -18.87
C SER A 644 2.59 9.32 -18.76
N SER A 645 1.95 8.95 -17.65
CA SER A 645 0.52 9.15 -17.43
C SER A 645 0.22 9.98 -16.17
N LEU A 646 -0.92 10.67 -16.21
CA LEU A 646 -1.53 11.38 -15.10
C LEU A 646 -3.02 11.03 -15.07
N ARG A 647 -3.52 10.54 -13.93
CA ARG A 647 -4.91 10.13 -13.74
C ARG A 647 -5.67 11.22 -12.98
N VAL A 648 -6.87 11.57 -13.42
CA VAL A 648 -7.71 12.59 -12.77
C VAL A 648 -9.15 12.11 -12.65
N VAL A 649 -9.86 12.54 -11.61
CA VAL A 649 -11.19 12.03 -11.23
C VAL A 649 -12.27 13.10 -11.41
N HIS A 650 -13.45 12.73 -11.92
CA HIS A 650 -14.59 13.66 -12.03
C HIS A 650 -15.96 12.96 -11.90
N SER A 651 -16.88 13.61 -11.18
CA SER A 651 -18.30 13.28 -11.00
C SER A 651 -19.13 14.57 -11.12
N SER A 652 -20.26 14.54 -11.83
CA SER A 652 -21.17 15.70 -11.92
C SER A 652 -22.40 15.50 -11.04
N GLY A 653 -22.79 16.52 -10.24
CA GLY A 653 -24.02 16.48 -9.43
C GLY A 653 -23.87 16.72 -7.93
N GLY A 654 -22.92 17.56 -7.49
CA GLY A 654 -22.77 18.00 -6.11
C GLY A 654 -21.87 19.24 -6.03
N GLN A 655 -22.30 20.30 -5.34
CA GLN A 655 -21.66 21.61 -5.47
C GLN A 655 -20.36 21.72 -4.66
N VAL A 656 -19.25 22.00 -5.35
CA VAL A 656 -17.98 22.42 -4.74
C VAL A 656 -17.80 23.92 -4.97
N THR A 657 -17.81 24.71 -3.90
CA THR A 657 -17.54 26.16 -3.86
C THR A 657 -16.84 26.51 -2.54
N GLY A 658 -16.04 27.56 -2.43
CA GLY A 658 -15.83 28.67 -3.37
C GLY A 658 -14.46 28.73 -4.05
N ALA A 659 -14.36 29.61 -5.05
CA ALA A 659 -13.17 29.82 -5.88
C ALA A 659 -12.29 30.98 -5.38
N PHE A 660 -11.03 30.98 -5.81
CA PHE A 660 -10.17 32.17 -5.82
C PHE A 660 -9.78 32.51 -7.26
N LEU A 661 -9.92 33.78 -7.63
CA LEU A 661 -9.31 34.36 -8.83
C LEU A 661 -8.40 35.55 -8.42
N PRO A 662 -7.34 35.84 -9.19
CA PRO A 662 -6.15 36.53 -8.65
C PRO A 662 -6.17 38.05 -8.80
N ARG A 663 -5.31 38.72 -8.02
CA ARG A 663 -4.84 40.07 -8.33
C ARG A 663 -3.46 40.37 -7.70
N GLU A 664 -2.48 40.69 -8.54
CA GLU A 664 -1.19 41.32 -8.20
C GLU A 664 -1.36 42.87 -8.23
N SER A 665 -0.44 43.73 -7.76
CA SER A 665 0.90 43.56 -7.18
C SER A 665 1.20 44.68 -6.15
N ASP A 666 2.40 44.62 -5.53
CA ASP A 666 3.25 45.72 -5.00
C ASP A 666 2.67 46.83 -4.10
N ASP A 667 3.19 46.93 -2.86
CA ASP A 667 4.29 47.88 -2.55
C ASP A 667 4.91 47.62 -1.15
N GLY A 668 6.15 48.08 -0.91
CA GLY A 668 6.88 47.93 0.37
C GLY A 668 6.77 49.15 1.33
N PRO A 669 7.67 49.33 2.35
CA PRO A 669 8.83 48.50 2.70
C PRO A 669 9.12 48.25 4.21
N GLY A 670 9.80 47.14 4.50
CA GLY A 670 10.96 47.06 5.44
C GLY A 670 10.79 47.15 6.97
N MET A 671 11.46 46.22 7.69
CA MET A 671 12.11 46.47 9.00
C MET A 671 13.25 45.47 9.25
N ALA A 672 14.17 45.78 10.17
CA ALA A 672 15.52 45.19 10.22
C ALA A 672 15.66 43.81 10.89
N ARG A 673 16.75 43.09 10.55
CA ARG A 673 17.26 41.93 11.31
C ARG A 673 17.86 42.38 12.65
N ILE A 674 17.70 41.58 13.70
CA ILE A 674 18.42 41.70 14.98
C ILE A 674 19.00 40.31 15.36
N PRO A 675 20.20 40.21 15.99
CA PRO A 675 20.90 38.92 16.17
C PRO A 675 20.42 38.10 17.37
N ALA A 676 20.83 36.83 17.42
CA ALA A 676 20.48 35.89 18.47
C ALA A 676 21.10 36.21 19.85
N GLN A 677 20.32 36.00 20.91
CA GLN A 677 20.81 35.70 22.26
C GLN A 677 19.96 34.58 22.87
N GLY A 678 20.60 33.50 23.31
CA GLY A 678 19.92 32.44 24.05
C GLY A 678 19.76 32.79 25.53
N LYS A 679 18.54 32.62 26.06
CA LYS A 679 18.24 32.48 27.49
C LYS A 679 17.16 31.41 27.65
N GLY A 680 17.21 30.65 28.75
CA GLY A 680 16.28 29.54 28.99
C GLY A 680 14.83 30.00 29.13
N GLY A 681 13.90 29.11 28.76
CA GLY A 681 12.47 29.33 28.92
C GLY A 681 12.03 29.49 30.39
N PRO A 682 10.86 30.12 30.63
CA PRO A 682 10.39 30.37 31.99
C PRO A 682 10.01 29.06 32.72
N PRO A 683 10.32 28.94 34.02
CA PRO A 683 9.93 27.77 34.80
C PRO A 683 8.42 27.75 35.03
N GLY A 684 7.80 26.58 34.86
CA GLY A 684 6.41 26.31 35.28
C GLY A 684 5.43 25.92 34.18
N LEU A 685 5.82 25.95 32.90
CA LEU A 685 4.97 25.43 31.81
C LEU A 685 5.14 23.91 31.68
N VAL A 686 4.04 23.17 31.76
CA VAL A 686 3.97 21.73 31.52
C VAL A 686 3.04 21.49 30.33
N LYS A 687 3.56 20.83 29.29
CA LYS A 687 2.80 20.41 28.10
C LYS A 687 2.09 19.07 28.35
N PRO A 688 0.96 18.78 27.67
CA PRO A 688 0.41 17.43 27.62
C PRO A 688 1.35 16.50 26.85
N SER A 689 1.16 15.20 27.04
CA SER A 689 1.93 14.12 26.44
C SER A 689 1.02 12.94 26.08
N ILE A 690 1.49 11.96 25.30
CA ILE A 690 0.68 10.77 24.97
C ILE A 690 0.35 9.91 26.22
N ALA A 691 1.06 10.10 27.34
CA ALA A 691 0.71 9.50 28.63
C ALA A 691 -0.46 10.22 29.34
N ASP A 692 -0.99 11.30 28.77
CA ASP A 692 -2.18 12.02 29.24
C ASP A 692 -3.43 11.73 28.41
N THR A 693 -3.30 11.14 27.22
CA THR A 693 -4.45 10.78 26.40
C THR A 693 -5.16 9.55 26.95
N ILE A 694 -6.46 9.44 26.69
CA ILE A 694 -7.21 8.20 26.87
C ILE A 694 -7.67 7.70 25.51
N LYS A 695 -7.55 6.39 25.28
CA LYS A 695 -8.12 5.72 24.11
C LYS A 695 -9.65 5.70 24.22
N LEU A 696 -10.34 5.81 23.10
CA LEU A 696 -11.72 5.37 22.95
C LEU A 696 -11.87 4.44 21.73
N ASN A 697 -12.84 3.54 21.82
CA ASN A 697 -13.35 2.72 20.73
C ASN A 697 -14.80 3.17 20.43
N VAL A 698 -15.13 3.40 19.15
CA VAL A 698 -16.52 3.56 18.67
C VAL A 698 -16.84 2.42 17.73
N TYR A 699 -18.01 1.81 17.92
CA TYR A 699 -18.76 1.15 16.86
C TYR A 699 -19.99 1.99 16.58
N ALA A 700 -20.30 2.20 15.31
CA ALA A 700 -21.64 2.59 14.89
C ALA A 700 -22.06 1.68 13.75
N ASP A 701 -23.36 1.42 13.64
CA ASP A 701 -23.86 0.89 12.40
C ASP A 701 -23.83 1.99 11.32
N ASN A 702 -23.29 1.60 10.18
CA ASN A 702 -22.95 2.36 8.98
C ASN A 702 -22.12 3.66 9.11
N TRP A 703 -22.48 4.63 9.96
CA TRP A 703 -21.77 5.92 10.06
C TRP A 703 -21.96 6.72 11.37
N PHE A 704 -20.89 7.38 11.83
CA PHE A 704 -20.95 8.34 12.93
C PHE A 704 -19.96 9.52 12.83
N MET A 705 -20.19 10.53 13.69
CA MET A 705 -19.26 11.62 14.01
C MET A 705 -19.33 11.96 15.51
N LEU A 706 -18.18 12.06 16.17
CA LEU A 706 -18.02 12.22 17.63
C LEU A 706 -17.23 13.48 18.00
N TYR A 707 -17.83 14.31 18.85
CA TYR A 707 -17.24 15.49 19.46
C TYR A 707 -17.03 15.30 20.97
N VAL A 708 -15.97 15.90 21.49
CA VAL A 708 -15.71 16.03 22.93
C VAL A 708 -15.33 17.48 23.24
N ASN A 709 -16.00 18.08 24.21
CA ASN A 709 -15.87 19.50 24.58
C ASN A 709 -15.97 20.47 23.39
N GLY A 710 -16.88 20.17 22.44
CA GLY A 710 -17.08 20.95 21.22
C GLY A 710 -15.99 20.78 20.15
N ARG A 711 -14.90 20.05 20.42
CA ARG A 711 -13.87 19.67 19.43
C ARG A 711 -14.24 18.36 18.75
N LEU A 712 -14.02 18.24 17.45
CA LEU A 712 -14.18 16.99 16.71
C LEU A 712 -13.06 16.01 17.12
N VAL A 713 -13.42 14.77 17.47
CA VAL A 713 -12.48 13.74 17.96
C VAL A 713 -12.44 12.51 17.04
N ALA A 714 -13.58 12.10 16.49
CA ALA A 714 -13.63 11.02 15.49
C ALA A 714 -14.76 11.23 14.48
N VAL A 715 -14.59 10.65 13.30
CA VAL A 715 -15.61 10.45 12.25
C VAL A 715 -15.39 9.04 11.72
N ASP A 716 -16.44 8.37 11.24
CA ASP A 716 -16.19 7.16 10.46
C ASP A 716 -15.35 7.48 9.21
N SER A 717 -14.27 6.73 9.03
CA SER A 717 -13.32 6.90 7.93
C SER A 717 -13.87 6.48 6.56
N ILE A 718 -15.00 5.78 6.51
CA ILE A 718 -15.63 5.31 5.28
C ILE A 718 -17.06 5.85 5.21
N GLN A 719 -17.44 6.36 4.04
CA GLN A 719 -18.76 6.93 3.82
C GLN A 719 -19.76 5.83 3.44
N PHE A 720 -20.28 5.14 4.45
CA PHE A 720 -21.20 3.98 4.38
C PHE A 720 -20.55 2.67 3.87
N THR A 721 -19.68 2.09 4.69
CA THR A 721 -19.55 0.61 4.77
C THR A 721 -20.56 0.09 5.79
N PRO A 722 -21.04 -1.18 5.70
CA PRO A 722 -22.04 -1.70 6.62
C PRO A 722 -21.68 -1.53 8.11
N HIS A 723 -20.51 -2.01 8.56
CA HIS A 723 -20.15 -2.00 9.98
C HIS A 723 -18.65 -1.66 10.15
N ASN A 724 -18.29 -0.88 11.17
CA ASN A 724 -16.90 -0.44 11.39
C ASN A 724 -16.58 -0.20 12.88
N VAL A 725 -15.28 -0.25 13.23
CA VAL A 725 -14.78 0.09 14.57
C VAL A 725 -13.65 1.12 14.44
N VAL A 726 -13.85 2.31 15.01
CA VAL A 726 -12.87 3.40 15.03
C VAL A 726 -12.22 3.51 16.41
N SER A 727 -10.89 3.44 16.44
CA SER A 727 -10.05 3.66 17.62
C SER A 727 -9.34 5.02 17.54
N VAL A 728 -9.37 5.82 18.61
CA VAL A 728 -8.60 7.08 18.69
C VAL A 728 -8.13 7.38 20.12
N ASP A 729 -6.95 7.98 20.26
CA ASP A 729 -6.43 8.53 21.50
C ASP A 729 -6.64 10.05 21.53
N PHE A 730 -7.20 10.60 22.61
CA PHE A 730 -7.43 12.05 22.75
C PHE A 730 -7.13 12.55 24.17
N LEU A 731 -6.85 13.85 24.31
CA LEU A 731 -6.62 14.48 25.62
C LEU A 731 -7.97 14.80 26.30
N PRO A 732 -8.29 14.18 27.45
CA PRO A 732 -9.53 14.49 28.16
C PRO A 732 -9.39 15.77 28.98
N GLU A 733 -10.41 16.62 28.94
CA GLU A 733 -10.56 17.78 29.82
C GLU A 733 -11.90 17.62 30.55
N TYR A 734 -11.89 17.51 31.89
CA TYR A 734 -13.12 17.31 32.69
C TYR A 734 -13.57 18.63 33.35
N PRO A 735 -14.88 18.90 33.48
CA PRO A 735 -16.01 18.08 33.05
C PRO A 735 -16.12 17.94 31.54
N MET A 736 -16.38 16.72 31.08
CA MET A 736 -16.28 16.33 29.68
C MET A 736 -17.68 16.21 29.07
N THR A 737 -18.07 17.14 28.22
CA THR A 737 -19.31 17.05 27.42
C THR A 737 -19.02 16.29 26.13
N ILE A 738 -19.68 15.15 25.92
CA ILE A 738 -19.56 14.32 24.73
C ILE A 738 -20.82 14.48 23.89
N ALA A 739 -20.67 14.63 22.57
CA ALA A 739 -21.79 14.71 21.64
C ALA A 739 -21.48 13.86 20.38
N ALA A 740 -22.38 12.97 20.00
CA ALA A 740 -22.24 12.10 18.83
C ALA A 740 -23.44 12.25 17.89
N LEU A 741 -23.21 12.19 16.58
CA LEU A 741 -24.24 12.05 15.55
C LEU A 741 -24.01 10.70 14.88
N ALA A 742 -24.97 9.79 14.94
CA ALA A 742 -24.93 8.50 14.24
C ALA A 742 -26.06 8.42 13.19
N LYS A 743 -25.88 7.58 12.17
CA LYS A 743 -26.81 7.42 11.05
C LYS A 743 -26.82 6.00 10.51
N ASP A 744 -28.03 5.46 10.37
CA ASP A 744 -28.31 4.32 9.49
C ASP A 744 -28.26 4.74 8.01
N ASN A 745 -28.11 3.74 7.14
CA ASN A 745 -28.06 3.78 5.69
C ASN A 745 -29.47 3.80 5.04
N ALA A 746 -30.37 4.60 5.59
CA ALA A 746 -31.71 4.76 5.05
C ALA A 746 -31.80 5.78 3.89
N ASP A 747 -32.55 5.46 2.83
CA ASP A 747 -32.79 6.39 1.71
C ASP A 747 -33.53 7.66 2.21
N PRO A 748 -33.03 8.87 1.91
CA PRO A 748 -33.61 10.15 2.41
C PRO A 748 -35.06 10.47 2.03
N LYS A 749 -35.74 9.66 1.20
CA LYS A 749 -37.14 9.86 0.80
C LYS A 749 -38.06 8.78 1.36
N THR A 750 -37.57 7.55 1.48
CA THR A 750 -38.39 6.41 1.92
C THR A 750 -38.14 6.02 3.38
N GLY A 751 -36.93 6.26 3.90
CA GLY A 751 -36.49 5.71 5.18
C GLY A 751 -36.16 4.23 5.11
N MET A 752 -36.15 3.63 3.92
CA MET A 752 -35.83 2.22 3.72
C MET A 752 -34.32 2.02 3.60
N GLU A 753 -33.84 0.99 4.28
CA GLU A 753 -32.48 0.46 4.22
C GLU A 753 -32.31 -0.44 3.00
N TYR A 754 -31.15 -0.33 2.32
CA TYR A 754 -30.74 -1.22 1.22
C TYR A 754 -31.83 -1.53 0.15
N GLY A 755 -32.78 -0.61 -0.04
CA GLY A 755 -33.90 -0.70 -0.96
C GLY A 755 -35.23 -1.14 -0.34
N THR A 756 -35.26 -2.22 0.45
CA THR A 756 -36.52 -2.80 0.99
C THR A 756 -36.45 -3.27 2.45
N SER A 757 -35.34 -3.04 3.14
CA SER A 757 -35.19 -3.36 4.57
C SER A 757 -35.64 -2.20 5.45
N ILE A 758 -35.89 -2.51 6.72
CA ILE A 758 -35.97 -1.55 7.82
C ILE A 758 -34.72 -1.82 8.69
N GLY A 759 -34.14 -0.79 9.30
CA GLY A 759 -32.79 -0.84 9.90
C GLY A 759 -32.66 -1.51 11.26
N ASP A 760 -31.42 -1.66 11.70
CA ASP A 760 -30.99 -2.26 12.97
C ASP A 760 -30.02 -1.37 13.80
N ALA A 761 -29.87 -0.09 13.41
CA ALA A 761 -29.14 1.01 14.04
C ALA A 761 -28.47 0.83 15.42
N GLY A 762 -27.14 0.90 15.45
CA GLY A 762 -26.35 0.85 16.69
C GLY A 762 -25.40 2.02 16.90
N LEU A 763 -25.27 2.50 18.14
CA LEU A 763 -24.08 3.23 18.60
C LEU A 763 -23.55 2.62 19.90
N CYS A 764 -22.27 2.25 19.93
CA CYS A 764 -21.58 1.74 21.11
C CYS A 764 -20.21 2.41 21.25
N ILE A 765 -19.89 2.97 22.43
CA ILE A 765 -18.62 3.67 22.69
C ILE A 765 -18.06 3.24 24.05
N LYS A 766 -16.76 2.91 24.09
CA LYS A 766 -16.00 2.64 25.32
C LYS A 766 -14.74 3.50 25.37
N PHE A 767 -14.56 4.23 26.47
CA PHE A 767 -13.37 5.02 26.78
C PHE A 767 -12.51 4.26 27.80
N ALA A 768 -11.18 4.37 27.69
CA ALA A 768 -10.21 3.74 28.59
C ALA A 768 -10.26 4.27 30.04
N ASP A 769 -11.03 5.33 30.30
CA ASP A 769 -11.23 5.87 31.65
C ASP A 769 -12.46 5.29 32.39
N GLY A 770 -13.23 4.41 31.72
CA GLY A 770 -14.47 3.82 32.23
C GLY A 770 -15.76 4.50 31.73
N THR A 771 -15.68 5.58 30.97
CA THR A 771 -16.86 6.17 30.30
C THR A 771 -17.37 5.22 29.20
N VAL A 772 -18.67 4.98 29.15
CA VAL A 772 -19.31 4.09 28.17
C VAL A 772 -20.70 4.59 27.74
N THR A 773 -21.19 4.14 26.59
CA THR A 773 -22.61 4.28 26.18
C THR A 773 -23.54 3.45 27.08
N ASN A 774 -24.64 4.06 27.52
CA ASN A 774 -25.69 3.49 28.37
C ASN A 774 -26.92 4.45 28.46
N ALA A 775 -27.98 4.03 29.13
CA ALA A 775 -29.24 4.78 29.28
C ALA A 775 -29.17 6.09 30.11
N THR A 776 -27.98 6.56 30.52
CA THR A 776 -27.82 7.91 31.09
C THR A 776 -27.54 8.98 30.04
N TRP A 777 -27.12 8.60 28.83
CA TRP A 777 -26.95 9.52 27.71
C TRP A 777 -28.31 10.08 27.27
N LYS A 778 -28.31 11.32 26.76
CA LYS A 778 -29.43 11.91 26.01
C LYS A 778 -29.42 11.40 24.57
N ALA A 779 -30.61 11.26 23.98
CA ALA A 779 -30.80 10.96 22.57
C ALA A 779 -31.98 11.73 21.99
N LYS A 780 -31.85 12.21 20.75
CA LYS A 780 -32.98 12.67 19.92
C LYS A 780 -32.77 12.30 18.45
N ASN A 781 -33.84 11.82 17.82
CA ASN A 781 -33.92 11.56 16.38
C ASN A 781 -34.18 12.85 15.57
N PHE A 782 -33.63 12.87 14.36
CA PHE A 782 -33.80 13.97 13.39
C PHE A 782 -34.15 13.47 11.98
N PHE A 783 -34.10 12.16 11.76
CA PHE A 783 -34.61 11.49 10.57
C PHE A 783 -35.33 10.23 11.05
N HIS A 784 -36.59 10.07 10.63
CA HIS A 784 -37.44 8.94 11.02
C HIS A 784 -38.24 8.44 9.81
N GLY A 785 -38.22 7.14 9.54
CA GLY A 785 -39.12 6.46 8.62
C GLY A 785 -38.63 5.07 8.21
N PRO A 786 -39.46 4.27 7.51
CA PRO A 786 -40.81 4.59 7.03
C PRO A 786 -41.83 4.78 8.17
N VAL A 787 -42.55 5.91 8.17
CA VAL A 787 -43.55 6.26 9.20
C VAL A 787 -44.62 5.16 9.33
N ASN A 788 -44.85 4.69 10.57
CA ASN A 788 -45.70 3.54 10.90
C ASN A 788 -45.28 2.21 10.24
N SER A 789 -44.02 2.06 9.83
CA SER A 789 -43.51 0.90 9.09
C SER A 789 -44.22 0.63 7.74
N ASP A 790 -44.83 1.65 7.12
CA ASP A 790 -45.49 1.52 5.81
C ASP A 790 -44.46 1.45 4.67
N THR A 791 -43.91 0.26 4.46
CA THR A 791 -42.93 -0.03 3.38
C THR A 791 -43.55 0.01 1.98
N ALA A 792 -44.89 0.03 1.87
CA ALA A 792 -45.61 0.06 0.59
C ALA A 792 -45.85 1.50 0.09
N ASN A 793 -46.04 2.46 1.00
CA ASN A 793 -46.18 3.89 0.70
C ASN A 793 -45.25 4.73 1.59
N PRO A 794 -43.92 4.46 1.55
CA PRO A 794 -42.99 4.96 2.53
C PRO A 794 -42.93 6.49 2.57
N LYS A 795 -42.88 7.00 3.81
CA LYS A 795 -42.84 8.42 4.15
C LYS A 795 -41.83 8.62 5.25
N VAL A 796 -41.17 9.77 5.23
CA VAL A 796 -40.17 10.15 6.22
C VAL A 796 -40.58 11.44 6.94
N ILE A 797 -40.12 11.57 8.17
CA ILE A 797 -40.08 12.81 8.94
C ILE A 797 -38.60 13.18 9.05
N GLN A 798 -38.23 14.38 8.63
CA GLN A 798 -36.87 14.88 8.77
C GLN A 798 -36.90 16.28 9.39
N GLU A 799 -36.25 16.41 10.53
CA GLU A 799 -36.00 17.69 11.19
C GLU A 799 -34.59 18.20 10.82
N PRO A 800 -34.39 19.52 10.66
CA PRO A 800 -33.05 20.07 10.50
C PRO A 800 -32.24 19.85 11.78
N LEU A 801 -30.97 19.43 11.64
CA LEU A 801 -30.07 19.31 12.80
C LEU A 801 -29.90 20.68 13.48
N PRO A 802 -29.93 20.77 14.83
CA PRO A 802 -29.80 22.04 15.52
C PRO A 802 -28.43 22.69 15.27
N ALA A 803 -28.38 24.01 15.10
CA ALA A 803 -27.11 24.72 15.03
C ALA A 803 -26.30 24.47 16.32
N ASN A 804 -25.00 24.22 16.17
CA ASN A 804 -24.06 24.00 17.29
C ASN A 804 -24.45 22.85 18.24
N TRP A 805 -25.12 21.80 17.76
CA TRP A 805 -25.55 20.64 18.58
C TRP A 805 -24.41 19.92 19.33
N TRP A 806 -23.16 20.11 18.90
CA TRP A 806 -21.95 19.56 19.51
C TRP A 806 -21.34 20.44 20.62
N ALA A 807 -21.84 21.67 20.81
CA ALA A 807 -21.25 22.64 21.74
C ALA A 807 -21.45 22.24 23.22
N THR A 808 -20.56 22.73 24.09
CA THR A 808 -20.54 22.41 25.52
C THR A 808 -21.73 22.98 26.29
N ASP A 809 -22.33 24.05 25.77
CA ASP A 809 -23.43 24.85 26.34
C ASP A 809 -24.78 24.62 25.63
N PHE A 810 -24.84 23.74 24.63
CA PHE A 810 -26.09 23.37 23.94
C PHE A 810 -27.10 22.71 24.90
N ASP A 811 -28.34 23.20 24.89
CA ASP A 811 -29.42 22.74 25.76
C ASP A 811 -30.11 21.46 25.25
N ASP A 812 -29.77 20.34 25.87
CA ASP A 812 -30.39 19.01 25.68
C ASP A 812 -31.35 18.64 26.82
N SER A 813 -31.71 19.59 27.71
CA SER A 813 -32.52 19.30 28.91
C SER A 813 -33.91 18.73 28.61
N THR A 814 -34.46 19.06 27.44
CA THR A 814 -35.75 18.57 26.93
C THR A 814 -35.67 17.18 26.26
N TRP A 815 -34.46 16.66 26.01
CA TRP A 815 -34.28 15.40 25.30
C TRP A 815 -34.56 14.20 26.22
N LYS A 816 -35.07 13.12 25.64
CA LYS A 816 -35.16 11.83 26.31
C LYS A 816 -33.76 11.28 26.59
N ASN A 817 -33.69 10.35 27.53
CA ASN A 817 -32.52 9.49 27.63
C ASN A 817 -32.54 8.47 26.49
N ALA A 818 -31.36 7.98 26.12
CA ALA A 818 -31.20 6.88 25.18
C ALA A 818 -31.74 5.57 25.78
N LYS A 819 -32.19 4.66 24.91
CA LYS A 819 -32.61 3.30 25.24
C LYS A 819 -31.45 2.36 24.97
N GLU A 820 -31.21 1.42 25.89
CA GLU A 820 -30.23 0.34 25.69
C GLU A 820 -30.84 -0.82 24.91
N TYR A 821 -30.02 -1.43 24.05
CA TYR A 821 -30.33 -2.61 23.25
C TYR A 821 -29.27 -3.70 23.47
N THR A 822 -29.62 -4.96 23.19
CA THR A 822 -28.68 -6.08 23.29
C THR A 822 -27.84 -6.24 22.02
N VAL A 823 -26.78 -7.06 22.09
CA VAL A 823 -25.91 -7.34 20.93
C VAL A 823 -26.71 -8.11 19.86
N GLU A 824 -27.68 -8.92 20.28
CA GLU A 824 -28.59 -9.69 19.41
C GLU A 824 -29.70 -8.84 18.78
N GLU A 825 -29.98 -7.63 19.31
CA GLU A 825 -30.94 -6.68 18.72
C GLU A 825 -30.31 -5.79 17.63
N VAL A 826 -28.97 -5.65 17.63
CA VAL A 826 -28.19 -4.88 16.63
C VAL A 826 -27.44 -5.81 15.66
N ASP A 827 -27.18 -7.06 16.05
CA ASP A 827 -26.46 -8.08 15.27
C ASP A 827 -25.15 -7.55 14.62
N PRO A 828 -24.26 -6.87 15.38
CA PRO A 828 -23.14 -6.10 14.83
C PRO A 828 -22.07 -6.99 14.19
N LYS A 829 -21.64 -6.66 12.96
CA LYS A 829 -20.69 -7.50 12.22
C LYS A 829 -19.24 -7.16 12.52
N GLN A 830 -18.34 -8.05 12.08
CA GLN A 830 -16.91 -7.81 12.07
C GLN A 830 -16.60 -6.49 11.33
N PRO A 831 -15.78 -5.59 11.89
CA PRO A 831 -14.76 -5.82 12.94
C PRO A 831 -15.21 -5.57 14.40
N TYR A 832 -16.49 -5.67 14.75
CA TYR A 832 -16.93 -5.62 16.17
C TYR A 832 -16.38 -6.79 17.01
N PHE A 833 -15.92 -6.50 18.23
CA PHE A 833 -15.49 -7.50 19.23
C PHE A 833 -15.93 -7.08 20.64
N ASP A 834 -16.62 -7.96 21.38
CA ASP A 834 -17.16 -7.61 22.72
C ASP A 834 -16.11 -7.13 23.72
N ASN A 835 -14.89 -7.65 23.66
CA ASN A 835 -13.80 -7.24 24.57
C ASN A 835 -13.46 -5.74 24.44
N ASP A 836 -13.51 -5.21 23.21
CA ASP A 836 -13.26 -3.80 22.91
C ASP A 836 -14.40 -2.87 23.37
N PHE A 837 -15.55 -3.43 23.77
CA PHE A 837 -16.73 -2.71 24.25
C PHE A 837 -17.24 -3.19 25.63
N GLU A 838 -16.56 -4.11 26.30
CA GLU A 838 -16.98 -4.68 27.60
C GLU A 838 -17.36 -3.58 28.62
N GLY A 839 -18.60 -3.65 29.11
CA GLY A 839 -19.19 -2.67 30.03
C GLY A 839 -20.04 -1.59 29.35
N ALA A 840 -19.86 -1.35 28.05
CA ALA A 840 -20.71 -0.50 27.24
C ALA A 840 -22.00 -1.21 26.77
N LYS A 841 -22.91 -0.41 26.23
CA LYS A 841 -24.18 -0.84 25.68
C LYS A 841 -24.41 -0.20 24.32
N PHE A 842 -25.04 -0.93 23.41
CA PHE A 842 -25.66 -0.33 22.25
C PHE A 842 -26.78 0.59 22.73
N ILE A 843 -26.78 1.83 22.24
CA ILE A 843 -27.81 2.82 22.55
C ILE A 843 -28.42 3.42 21.29
N TRP A 844 -29.73 3.63 21.32
CA TRP A 844 -30.46 4.39 20.32
C TRP A 844 -31.59 5.21 20.98
N THR A 845 -32.49 5.77 20.19
CA THR A 845 -33.79 6.28 20.66
C THR A 845 -34.78 5.14 20.96
N ASP A 846 -36.04 5.46 21.27
CA ASP A 846 -37.08 4.46 21.61
C ASP A 846 -37.34 3.43 20.50
N ASP A 847 -37.08 3.81 19.25
CA ASP A 847 -37.32 3.05 18.02
C ASP A 847 -36.00 2.91 17.24
N ILE A 848 -35.37 1.74 17.33
CA ILE A 848 -34.09 1.44 16.65
C ILE A 848 -34.25 1.34 15.13
N ALA A 849 -35.41 0.92 14.68
CA ALA A 849 -35.61 0.43 13.32
C ALA A 849 -36.04 1.54 12.35
N LEU A 850 -36.62 2.63 12.87
CA LEU A 850 -37.10 3.76 12.06
C LEU A 850 -36.33 5.07 12.28
N ASP A 851 -35.60 5.26 13.39
CA ASP A 851 -34.94 6.54 13.70
C ASP A 851 -33.54 6.68 13.06
N ASN A 852 -33.49 6.73 11.73
CA ASN A 852 -32.27 6.60 10.93
C ASN A 852 -31.21 7.73 11.07
N THR A 853 -31.41 8.72 11.95
CA THR A 853 -30.36 9.69 12.35
C THR A 853 -30.63 10.22 13.74
N VAL A 854 -29.70 9.99 14.66
CA VAL A 854 -29.81 10.36 16.08
C VAL A 854 -28.60 11.18 16.52
N ILE A 855 -28.83 12.23 17.31
CA ILE A 855 -27.79 12.89 18.10
C ILE A 855 -27.87 12.39 19.54
N PHE A 856 -26.73 11.97 20.07
CA PHE A 856 -26.52 11.58 21.46
C PHE A 856 -25.67 12.61 22.18
N ARG A 857 -25.96 12.87 23.47
CA ARG A 857 -25.17 13.78 24.32
C ARG A 857 -25.03 13.24 25.73
N THR A 858 -23.89 13.49 26.38
CA THR A 858 -23.70 13.20 27.82
C THR A 858 -22.65 14.13 28.44
N LYS A 859 -22.59 14.18 29.77
CA LYS A 859 -21.62 14.97 30.53
C LYS A 859 -20.99 14.15 31.64
N VAL A 860 -19.66 14.00 31.59
CA VAL A 860 -18.88 13.17 32.50
C VAL A 860 -18.14 14.06 33.50
N GLU A 861 -18.49 13.91 34.77
CA GLU A 861 -17.84 14.58 35.90
C GLU A 861 -16.71 13.71 36.47
N LYS A 862 -15.57 14.33 36.81
CA LYS A 862 -14.43 13.62 37.44
C LYS A 862 -13.88 14.43 38.62
N PRO A 863 -14.55 14.38 39.80
CA PRO A 863 -14.21 15.22 40.94
C PRO A 863 -12.75 15.06 41.38
N GLY A 864 -12.05 16.17 41.54
CA GLY A 864 -10.62 16.18 41.93
C GLY A 864 -9.64 15.88 40.78
N TRP A 865 -10.11 15.69 39.54
CA TRP A 865 -9.22 15.68 38.38
C TRP A 865 -8.64 17.07 38.14
N THR A 866 -7.34 17.11 37.85
CA THR A 866 -6.62 18.29 37.35
C THR A 866 -5.73 17.84 36.21
N PRO A 867 -5.62 18.61 35.10
CA PRO A 867 -4.66 18.28 34.05
C PRO A 867 -3.24 18.32 34.61
N ARG A 868 -2.36 17.41 34.16
CA ARG A 868 -0.92 17.52 34.46
C ARG A 868 -0.28 18.73 33.76
N TRP A 869 -0.90 19.17 32.67
CA TRP A 869 -0.46 20.26 31.82
C TRP A 869 -1.16 21.57 32.17
N ASN A 870 -0.52 22.68 31.84
CA ASN A 870 -1.08 24.04 32.00
C ASN A 870 -0.93 24.92 30.74
N THR A 871 -0.35 24.39 29.67
CA THR A 871 -0.50 24.95 28.32
C THR A 871 -1.92 24.68 27.81
N LYS A 872 -2.56 25.67 27.16
CA LYS A 872 -3.77 25.39 26.39
C LYS A 872 -3.42 24.59 25.13
N PRO A 873 -4.32 23.72 24.61
CA PRO A 873 -4.21 23.23 23.25
C PRO A 873 -4.51 24.38 22.27
N ASP A 874 -3.57 24.69 21.37
CA ASP A 874 -3.60 25.94 20.57
C ASP A 874 -4.59 25.92 19.38
N LEU A 875 -5.37 24.84 19.19
CA LEU A 875 -6.56 24.87 18.35
C LEU A 875 -7.83 25.11 19.19
N ASP A 876 -8.19 26.39 19.30
CA ASP A 876 -9.57 26.82 19.45
C ASP A 876 -10.12 27.22 18.07
N VAL A 877 -11.06 26.42 17.57
CA VAL A 877 -11.70 26.63 16.26
C VAL A 877 -13.05 27.34 16.36
N SER A 878 -13.52 27.72 17.56
CA SER A 878 -14.82 28.38 17.73
C SER A 878 -14.86 29.82 17.17
N GLY A 879 -13.72 30.36 16.78
CA GLY A 879 -13.58 31.71 16.19
C GLY A 879 -13.44 31.75 14.67
N VAL A 880 -13.47 30.61 13.96
CA VAL A 880 -13.35 30.59 12.49
C VAL A 880 -14.66 31.05 11.85
N PRO A 881 -14.69 32.14 11.06
CA PRO A 881 -15.93 32.61 10.43
C PRO A 881 -16.38 31.65 9.33
N THR A 882 -17.63 31.17 9.40
CA THR A 882 -18.27 30.41 8.31
C THR A 882 -18.38 31.26 7.05
N ARG A 883 -17.83 30.78 5.93
CA ARG A 883 -17.93 31.34 4.59
C ARG A 883 -17.92 30.24 3.54
#